data_AF-A0A812VKW5-F1
#
_entry.id   AF-A0A812VKW5-F1
#
_cell.length_a   1.000
_cell.length_b   1.000
_cell.length_c   1.000
_cell.angle_alpha   90.00
_cell.angle_beta   90.00
_cell.angle_gamma   90.00
#
_symmetry.space_group_name_H-M   'P 1'
#
loop_
_entity.id
_entity.type
_entity.pdbx_description
1 polymer ?
#
loop_
_entity_poly.entity_id
_entity_poly.type
_entity_poly.pdbx_seq_one_letter_code
_entity_poly.pdbx_strand_id
1 'polypeptide(L)'
;MRDSNAQILQQFYQDVISRLSSKRGKKSDHEKAAISVWQERLDKLRDREDEAAALMEHLQKHDRSRPAKRLRKKASSPSKPPRSSAPAPSQEDADPLRNPFNSMPVVPLQVTYDQKLGNLLRTRRYATGFSCQKLARVWQTYVASDTVDLDITNCCFVLLLQILDKLEPLHSQWTAVRETLRECAEDRDLVIRHKLKTVPEAGKLMLIKIFNGGLPPEEFFRNEFVLKVQRASAFCRWLAASLLPEVFEHASADRPHPDSSCLFYLWSAVEDMLLDPWLEHLQTLQPCHVSLHFDGLRVSRSVTGPDLTEFCRGCNAAIEEKTGFRVDVRAKMHKHFLQVLLDTGTVLDASVDVPDELLSDGNCIPLALHHLGYVDEALAFVKAADTEHAHYFNRRKHRTYEQLHEALQISIEPVEISSNLSSVSLCGKYLLHCVSDDRPHCIALVADGTDLWQVRDRKQHISVERDQVLKAWTTSVDRLYLVLFQVGGPKIEEVPLQPNFKERRRLLELQAAAGSESSSARPIVCCGSETDSELFAEEDESMCRAGDRILELLRQEVGAVLAKRIKPFPIEDNAMLVCPLCPFRGFRSSNPSRLYKHVRNYHDGPRQFCPSGTKQMKLLISIYDNDRLLGREERPDLLQRSATLIRQTVSPALERSINQIDRYIRLVLTGSGPEYWNLTAVLQAPLRRARNIYYSVDFAQMLFQQTLVQNAKARVLGSCPLCRVLIKAPWQVHAIMAALHTRVHGDAASLLPSHAKDWWPVLEDIFTSSAVIDMEANLLREAIGHKECLCLSIDATLRCCLSVLGQPKRRRSSREAVQAAFDEESMLRRVFTVRGRTNATLLMMACQSDDAQTCAQVLSEGLPAEGLRQVQYVSVDNPSRHYLLTLKTICPNLQLMALDPVHLAMTCEYASSRRRTGFTRVLRRMLCKFTAVDSTLDAGAWGKFFDGRNSPPLTAAEIKFRNQIEDRSMRQADAVRLLESLDPTTPFYSRAEWVQMLAAVVSAHRQEADRLAPGPNRRIWQLLHTASAADRSEWYFNNIRLRHSFPRSYLNLLPAGTASNESLHHEINSWFRETQKIHQSSLKMKLRILRLGKLISHNAAMYHQTSRQLSQAIVLARASSYCLWNAGQWKAWCSLLEDDGKLQKADLPVEKARSSERAAVCARAKHGTGSRLPKARVRRRTPHTLKRKDGLRRGGVHVEVMCSG
;
A
#
# COMPACT_ATOMS: atom_id res chain seq x y z
N MET A 1 23.36 18.37 -11.98
CA MET A 1 24.10 17.91 -10.79
C MET A 1 23.12 17.50 -9.69
N ARG A 2 22.29 18.42 -9.17
CA ARG A 2 21.24 18.15 -8.17
C ARG A 2 20.40 16.89 -8.47
N ASP A 3 19.88 16.75 -9.69
CA ASP A 3 19.10 15.58 -10.15
C ASP A 3 19.87 14.26 -9.98
N SER A 4 21.19 14.27 -10.22
CA SER A 4 22.06 13.10 -10.08
C SER A 4 22.25 12.75 -8.61
N ASN A 5 22.44 13.74 -7.74
CA ASN A 5 22.54 13.52 -6.30
C ASN A 5 21.19 13.05 -5.71
N ALA A 6 20.07 13.60 -6.19
CA ALA A 6 18.73 13.13 -5.84
C ALA A 6 18.51 11.68 -6.28
N GLN A 7 18.97 11.28 -7.47
CA GLN A 7 18.94 9.87 -7.91
C GLN A 7 19.83 8.96 -7.05
N ILE A 8 21.03 9.40 -6.69
CA ILE A 8 21.94 8.67 -5.78
C ILE A 8 21.29 8.46 -4.40
N LEU A 9 20.71 9.52 -3.81
CA LEU A 9 19.98 9.46 -2.54
C LEU A 9 18.72 8.58 -2.64
N GLN A 10 17.94 8.70 -3.71
CA GLN A 10 16.80 7.81 -3.94
C GLN A 10 17.23 6.35 -4.07
N GLN A 11 18.34 6.05 -4.75
CA GLN A 11 18.86 4.68 -4.89
C GLN A 11 19.44 4.17 -3.56
N PHE A 12 20.08 5.03 -2.78
CA PHE A 12 20.55 4.71 -1.42
C PHE A 12 19.38 4.33 -0.51
N TYR A 13 18.34 5.16 -0.41
CA TYR A 13 17.15 4.83 0.38
C TYR A 13 16.47 3.55 -0.13
N GLN A 14 16.39 3.34 -1.46
CA GLN A 14 15.84 2.10 -2.03
C GLN A 14 16.69 0.86 -1.70
N ASP A 15 18.02 0.95 -1.73
CA ASP A 15 18.91 -0.16 -1.38
C ASP A 15 18.79 -0.51 0.11
N VAL A 16 18.74 0.49 1.00
CA VAL A 16 18.51 0.34 2.44
C VAL A 16 17.13 -0.29 2.73
N ILE A 17 16.05 0.27 2.16
CA ILE A 17 14.69 -0.29 2.25
C ILE A 17 14.69 -1.73 1.72
N SER A 18 15.43 -2.02 0.64
CA SER A 18 15.53 -3.35 0.04
C SER A 18 16.25 -4.36 0.94
N ARG A 19 17.39 -4.01 1.59
CA ARG A 19 18.05 -4.89 2.57
C ARG A 19 17.16 -5.12 3.79
N LEU A 20 16.65 -4.04 4.40
CA LEU A 20 15.76 -4.16 5.55
C LEU A 20 14.51 -4.98 5.21
N SER A 21 13.94 -4.80 4.02
CA SER A 21 12.81 -5.59 3.51
C SER A 21 13.16 -7.05 3.20
N SER A 22 14.38 -7.35 2.74
CA SER A 22 14.81 -8.69 2.32
C SER A 22 15.44 -9.54 3.42
N LYS A 23 15.74 -8.97 4.60
CA LYS A 23 15.92 -9.75 5.84
C LYS A 23 14.75 -10.73 6.00
N ARG A 24 15.08 -12.02 6.15
CA ARG A 24 14.11 -13.11 6.33
C ARG A 24 13.82 -13.34 7.81
N GLY A 25 12.54 -13.48 8.15
CA GLY A 25 12.08 -13.74 9.52
C GLY A 25 10.92 -12.81 9.89
N LYS A 26 10.53 -12.82 11.17
CA LYS A 26 9.70 -11.76 11.73
C LYS A 26 10.54 -10.50 11.79
N LYS A 27 10.17 -9.46 11.02
CA LYS A 27 10.69 -8.12 11.31
C LYS A 27 10.19 -7.74 12.69
N SER A 28 11.08 -7.32 13.57
CA SER A 28 10.71 -6.63 14.81
C SER A 28 9.84 -5.40 14.50
N ASP A 29 9.10 -4.91 15.49
CA ASP A 29 8.33 -3.67 15.31
C ASP A 29 9.27 -2.45 15.13
N HIS A 30 10.48 -2.49 15.70
CA HIS A 30 11.57 -1.57 15.36
C HIS A 30 12.03 -1.69 13.88
N GLU A 31 12.10 -2.88 13.30
CA GLU A 31 12.41 -3.06 11.85
C GLU A 31 11.30 -2.54 10.93
N LYS A 32 10.03 -2.66 11.34
CA LYS A 32 8.91 -2.01 10.62
C LYS A 32 9.05 -0.50 10.70
N ALA A 33 9.32 0.04 11.89
CA ALA A 33 9.48 1.48 12.12
C ALA A 33 10.65 2.04 11.30
N ALA A 34 11.82 1.39 11.32
CA ALA A 34 12.96 1.75 10.50
C ALA A 34 12.62 1.79 9.00
N ILE A 35 11.98 0.74 8.46
CA ILE A 35 11.54 0.72 7.06
C ILE A 35 10.56 1.86 6.76
N SER A 36 9.63 2.17 7.67
CA SER A 36 8.70 3.29 7.51
C SER A 36 9.42 4.64 7.47
N VAL A 37 10.43 4.85 8.30
CA VAL A 37 11.26 6.08 8.32
C VAL A 37 12.04 6.23 7.01
N TRP A 38 12.63 5.15 6.48
CA TRP A 38 13.33 5.19 5.19
C TRP A 38 12.39 5.41 4.01
N GLN A 39 11.21 4.79 4.02
CA GLN A 39 10.18 5.00 3.01
C GLN A 39 9.68 6.46 3.03
N GLU A 40 9.44 7.02 4.21
CA GLU A 40 9.06 8.43 4.38
C GLU A 40 10.16 9.40 3.90
N ARG A 41 11.44 9.08 4.10
CA ARG A 41 12.58 9.84 3.54
C ARG A 41 12.62 9.76 2.00
N LEU A 42 12.39 8.58 1.42
CA LEU A 42 12.36 8.35 -0.03
C LEU A 42 11.22 9.09 -0.71
N ASP A 43 10.01 9.00 -0.16
CA ASP A 43 8.83 9.60 -0.77
C ASP A 43 8.87 11.14 -0.68
N LYS A 44 9.29 11.71 0.46
CA LYS A 44 9.52 13.17 0.60
C LYS A 44 10.59 13.72 -0.33
N LEU A 45 11.59 12.91 -0.69
CA LEU A 45 12.59 13.31 -1.70
C LEU A 45 11.97 13.29 -3.10
N ARG A 46 11.17 12.28 -3.44
CA ARG A 46 10.47 12.17 -4.73
C ARG A 46 9.46 13.29 -4.96
N ASP A 47 8.56 13.51 -4.02
CA ASP A 47 7.53 14.56 -4.10
C ASP A 47 8.17 15.92 -4.43
N ARG A 48 9.34 16.21 -3.84
CA ARG A 48 10.10 17.45 -4.00
C ARG A 48 10.83 17.60 -5.34
N GLU A 49 11.24 16.50 -5.97
CA GLU A 49 11.75 16.51 -7.36
C GLU A 49 10.61 16.56 -8.38
N ASP A 50 9.45 15.94 -8.10
CA ASP A 50 8.25 16.05 -8.93
C ASP A 50 7.67 17.49 -8.91
N GLU A 51 7.68 18.16 -7.75
CA GLU A 51 7.41 19.60 -7.63
C GLU A 51 8.38 20.45 -8.46
N ALA A 52 9.66 20.09 -8.48
CA ALA A 52 10.70 20.79 -9.26
C ALA A 52 10.44 20.68 -10.76
N ALA A 53 10.15 19.46 -11.22
CA ALA A 53 9.78 19.19 -12.61
C ALA A 53 8.52 19.97 -13.01
N ALA A 54 7.50 20.04 -12.14
CA ALA A 54 6.28 20.80 -12.37
C ALA A 54 6.52 22.32 -12.45
N LEU A 55 7.37 22.88 -11.59
CA LEU A 55 7.81 24.28 -11.66
C LEU A 55 8.51 24.57 -13.00
N MET A 56 9.48 23.74 -13.40
CA MET A 56 10.20 23.93 -14.65
C MET A 56 9.31 23.77 -15.89
N GLU A 57 8.35 22.83 -15.87
CA GLU A 57 7.37 22.67 -16.95
C GLU A 57 6.41 23.88 -17.03
N HIS A 58 6.00 24.45 -15.89
CA HIS A 58 5.16 25.65 -15.85
C HIS A 58 5.87 26.88 -16.44
N LEU A 59 7.13 27.12 -16.05
CA LEU A 59 7.94 28.21 -16.60
C LEU A 59 8.15 28.05 -18.12
N GLN A 60 8.47 26.85 -18.60
CA GLN A 60 8.62 26.58 -20.04
C GLN A 60 7.32 26.79 -20.84
N LYS A 61 6.15 26.53 -20.24
CA LYS A 61 4.84 26.82 -20.88
C LYS A 61 4.61 28.32 -21.04
N HIS A 62 4.98 29.13 -20.04
CA HIS A 62 4.84 30.58 -20.12
C HIS A 62 5.83 31.21 -21.10
N ASP A 63 7.08 30.77 -21.15
CA ASP A 63 8.06 31.27 -22.13
C ASP A 63 7.59 31.04 -23.59
N ARG A 64 7.13 29.83 -23.89
CA ARG A 64 6.55 29.48 -25.21
C ARG A 64 5.27 30.23 -25.58
N SER A 65 4.60 30.90 -24.62
CA SER A 65 3.37 31.66 -24.87
C SER A 65 3.62 33.07 -25.41
N ARG A 66 4.88 33.57 -25.38
CA ARG A 66 5.22 34.90 -25.89
C ARG A 66 5.31 34.91 -27.42
N PRO A 67 4.57 35.79 -28.13
CA PRO A 67 4.72 35.95 -29.58
C PRO A 67 6.08 36.57 -29.91
N ALA A 68 6.91 35.85 -30.66
CA ALA A 68 8.25 36.27 -31.02
C ALA A 68 8.23 37.49 -31.98
N LYS A 69 8.32 38.70 -31.44
CA LYS A 69 8.54 39.94 -32.21
C LYS A 69 9.91 39.90 -32.90
N ARG A 70 9.95 39.34 -34.12
CA ARG A 70 11.10 39.40 -35.04
C ARG A 70 11.44 40.86 -35.38
N LEU A 71 12.38 41.44 -34.65
CA LEU A 71 13.00 42.72 -35.00
C LEU A 71 13.87 42.55 -36.25
N ARG A 72 13.27 42.85 -37.41
CA ARG A 72 13.87 42.73 -38.73
C ARG A 72 14.81 43.92 -39.00
N LYS A 73 16.04 43.90 -38.44
CA LYS A 73 17.09 44.85 -38.87
C LYS A 73 17.55 44.50 -40.29
N LYS A 74 17.39 45.46 -41.22
CA LYS A 74 17.98 45.42 -42.57
C LYS A 74 19.51 45.48 -42.43
N ALA A 75 20.23 44.84 -43.35
CA ALA A 75 21.67 44.96 -43.45
C ALA A 75 22.06 46.20 -44.29
N SER A 76 23.08 46.93 -43.82
CA SER A 76 23.79 47.95 -44.59
C SER A 76 25.23 48.03 -44.05
N SER A 77 26.19 47.77 -44.93
CA SER A 77 27.64 47.81 -44.71
C SER A 77 28.24 49.04 -45.44
N PRO A 78 29.56 49.29 -45.40
CA PRO A 78 30.49 49.24 -44.26
C PRO A 78 31.35 50.51 -44.13
N SER A 79 32.04 50.71 -42.99
CA SER A 79 33.34 51.41 -42.93
C SER A 79 34.02 51.27 -41.56
N LYS A 80 35.37 51.34 -41.55
CA LYS A 80 36.23 51.56 -40.37
C LYS A 80 36.56 53.08 -40.31
N PRO A 81 36.94 53.67 -39.16
CA PRO A 81 38.36 53.68 -38.76
C PRO A 81 38.56 53.36 -37.24
N PRO A 82 39.52 53.91 -36.47
CA PRO A 82 40.62 53.08 -35.95
C PRO A 82 40.71 53.00 -34.41
N ARG A 83 41.66 52.18 -33.93
CA ARG A 83 42.00 52.03 -32.50
C ARG A 83 42.64 53.30 -31.93
N SER A 84 42.18 53.73 -30.76
CA SER A 84 43.02 54.35 -29.72
C SER A 84 42.36 54.15 -28.33
N SER A 85 43.08 54.44 -27.25
CA SER A 85 42.85 53.91 -25.90
C SER A 85 42.07 54.84 -24.96
N ALA A 86 41.09 54.28 -24.23
CA ALA A 86 40.54 54.76 -22.97
C ALA A 86 40.06 53.53 -22.14
N PRO A 87 39.83 53.64 -20.82
CA PRO A 87 40.32 52.65 -19.87
C PRO A 87 39.45 51.39 -19.74
N ALA A 88 40.03 50.36 -19.10
CA ALA A 88 39.27 49.21 -18.62
C ALA A 88 38.21 49.69 -17.59
N PRO A 89 36.98 49.15 -17.61
CA PRO A 89 36.07 49.33 -16.50
C PRO A 89 36.68 48.72 -15.23
N SER A 90 36.46 49.38 -14.10
CA SER A 90 36.89 48.92 -12.78
C SER A 90 36.37 47.51 -12.48
N GLN A 91 37.14 46.75 -11.72
CA GLN A 91 36.62 45.58 -11.00
C GLN A 91 35.76 46.08 -9.83
N GLU A 92 34.56 46.58 -10.13
CA GLU A 92 33.49 46.64 -9.14
C GLU A 92 32.97 45.21 -8.93
N ASP A 93 32.83 44.80 -7.67
CA ASP A 93 32.60 43.40 -7.31
C ASP A 93 31.34 42.82 -7.96
N ALA A 94 31.53 41.69 -8.65
CA ALA A 94 30.44 40.92 -9.23
C ALA A 94 29.67 40.19 -8.11
N ASP A 95 28.72 40.90 -7.49
CA ASP A 95 27.85 40.44 -6.40
C ASP A 95 27.45 38.95 -6.55
N PRO A 96 28.01 38.06 -5.69
CA PRO A 96 27.75 36.62 -5.78
C PRO A 96 26.30 36.21 -5.50
N LEU A 97 25.47 37.09 -4.94
CA LEU A 97 24.15 36.76 -4.37
C LEU A 97 22.99 36.79 -5.37
N ARG A 98 23.26 36.92 -6.68
CA ARG A 98 22.20 36.98 -7.70
C ARG A 98 21.47 35.65 -7.91
N ASN A 99 20.33 35.52 -7.21
CA ASN A 99 19.28 34.54 -7.49
C ASN A 99 18.99 34.46 -9.02
N PRO A 100 19.09 33.27 -9.66
CA PRO A 100 18.96 33.13 -11.12
C PRO A 100 17.57 33.51 -11.67
N PHE A 101 16.54 33.57 -10.82
CA PHE A 101 15.21 34.03 -11.22
C PHE A 101 15.08 35.57 -11.26
N ASN A 102 15.97 36.32 -10.60
CA ASN A 102 15.92 37.81 -10.59
C ASN A 102 16.15 38.43 -11.97
N SER A 103 16.80 37.71 -12.89
CA SER A 103 16.97 38.11 -14.30
C SER A 103 15.85 37.62 -15.23
N MET A 104 14.89 36.85 -14.73
CA MET A 104 13.77 36.35 -15.54
C MET A 104 12.57 37.31 -15.50
N PRO A 105 11.69 37.31 -16.53
CA PRO A 105 10.49 38.13 -16.50
C PRO A 105 9.51 37.65 -15.42
N VAL A 106 9.02 38.57 -14.59
CA VAL A 106 7.95 38.29 -13.62
C VAL A 106 6.70 37.78 -14.36
N VAL A 107 6.17 36.63 -13.90
CA VAL A 107 4.94 36.03 -14.43
C VAL A 107 3.79 36.29 -13.44
N PRO A 108 2.78 37.12 -13.79
CA PRO A 108 1.65 37.35 -12.90
C PRO A 108 0.80 36.08 -12.78
N LEU A 109 0.61 35.59 -11.55
CA LEU A 109 -0.08 34.34 -11.25
C LEU A 109 -1.32 34.61 -10.38
N GLN A 110 -2.51 34.51 -10.95
CA GLN A 110 -3.75 34.50 -10.19
C GLN A 110 -4.00 33.09 -9.60
N VAL A 111 -4.33 33.02 -8.31
CA VAL A 111 -4.54 31.77 -7.57
C VAL A 111 -5.91 31.80 -6.86
N THR A 112 -6.82 30.91 -7.25
CA THR A 112 -8.09 30.69 -6.55
C THR A 112 -7.90 29.66 -5.43
N TYR A 113 -8.58 29.81 -4.29
CA TYR A 113 -8.48 28.93 -3.13
C TYR A 113 -9.81 28.21 -2.85
N ASP A 114 -9.74 26.88 -2.69
CA ASP A 114 -10.87 25.99 -2.35
C ASP A 114 -10.82 25.57 -0.87
N GLN A 115 -11.98 25.25 -0.29
CA GLN A 115 -12.08 24.69 1.06
C GLN A 115 -12.49 23.20 1.00
N LYS A 116 -11.96 22.37 1.92
CA LYS A 116 -12.11 20.89 1.85
C LYS A 116 -13.55 20.40 2.00
N LEU A 117 -14.32 21.04 2.88
CA LEU A 117 -15.70 20.66 3.17
C LEU A 117 -16.73 21.47 2.35
N GLY A 118 -16.27 22.47 1.59
CA GLY A 118 -17.13 23.44 0.92
C GLY A 118 -18.07 24.11 1.93
N ASN A 119 -19.34 24.23 1.56
CA ASN A 119 -20.37 24.92 2.35
C ASN A 119 -20.71 24.26 3.71
N LEU A 120 -20.23 23.04 4.00
CA LEU A 120 -20.56 22.31 5.23
C LEU A 120 -19.90 22.92 6.47
N LEU A 121 -18.63 23.36 6.34
CA LEU A 121 -17.92 24.10 7.36
C LEU A 121 -16.75 24.85 6.72
N ARG A 122 -16.56 26.11 7.13
CA ARG A 122 -15.37 26.89 6.79
C ARG A 122 -14.12 26.09 7.19
N THR A 123 -13.19 25.87 6.26
CA THR A 123 -11.97 25.11 6.53
C THR A 123 -10.80 25.71 5.77
N ARG A 124 -9.59 25.60 6.33
CA ARG A 124 -8.31 26.04 5.75
C ARG A 124 -8.28 26.02 4.21
N ARG A 125 -8.08 27.20 3.61
CA ARG A 125 -7.97 27.46 2.17
C ARG A 125 -6.79 26.74 1.51
N TYR A 126 -7.10 25.89 0.53
CA TYR A 126 -6.14 25.18 -0.32
C TYR A 126 -6.08 25.81 -1.72
N ALA A 127 -4.90 26.21 -2.17
CA ALA A 127 -4.73 26.79 -3.49
C ALA A 127 -5.14 25.79 -4.61
N THR A 128 -5.79 26.27 -5.65
CA THR A 128 -6.05 25.52 -6.90
C THR A 128 -4.91 25.78 -7.91
N GLY A 129 -4.79 24.94 -8.95
CA GLY A 129 -3.74 25.09 -9.96
C GLY A 129 -2.30 25.06 -9.41
N PHE A 130 -1.39 25.76 -10.10
CA PHE A 130 -0.02 26.01 -9.68
C PHE A 130 0.03 27.23 -8.74
N SER A 131 0.82 27.17 -7.65
CA SER A 131 0.82 28.21 -6.60
C SER A 131 1.99 28.05 -5.64
N CYS A 132 2.40 29.14 -4.98
CA CYS A 132 3.44 29.12 -3.94
C CYS A 132 3.11 28.15 -2.78
N GLN A 133 1.83 28.01 -2.40
CA GLN A 133 1.38 27.10 -1.33
C GLN A 133 1.73 25.61 -1.60
N LYS A 134 1.97 25.24 -2.87
CA LYS A 134 2.30 23.86 -3.29
C LYS A 134 3.77 23.65 -3.64
N LEU A 135 4.62 24.67 -3.46
CA LEU A 135 6.05 24.55 -3.67
C LEU A 135 6.73 24.33 -2.33
N ALA A 136 7.64 23.35 -2.25
CA ALA A 136 8.53 23.17 -1.11
C ALA A 136 9.30 24.46 -0.83
N ARG A 137 9.65 24.65 0.45
CA ARG A 137 10.30 25.86 0.98
C ARG A 137 11.53 26.31 0.20
N VAL A 138 12.34 25.36 -0.28
CA VAL A 138 13.54 25.61 -1.12
C VAL A 138 13.21 26.22 -2.49
N TRP A 139 12.02 25.96 -3.03
CA TRP A 139 11.58 26.55 -4.29
C TRP A 139 10.99 27.94 -4.04
N GLN A 140 10.26 28.12 -2.93
CA GLN A 140 9.75 29.43 -2.50
C GLN A 140 10.87 30.45 -2.23
N THR A 141 12.03 30.03 -1.73
CA THR A 141 13.19 30.92 -1.49
C THR A 141 13.76 31.54 -2.77
N TYR A 142 13.53 30.93 -3.93
CA TYR A 142 14.04 31.43 -5.21
C TYR A 142 12.96 32.09 -6.07
N VAL A 143 11.77 31.48 -6.18
CA VAL A 143 10.69 32.02 -7.03
C VAL A 143 9.87 33.13 -6.37
N ALA A 144 10.11 33.40 -5.08
CA ALA A 144 9.47 34.45 -4.30
C ALA A 144 10.47 35.08 -3.30
N SER A 145 11.73 35.27 -3.69
CA SER A 145 12.81 35.83 -2.84
C SER A 145 12.55 37.27 -2.37
N ASP A 146 11.69 37.99 -3.10
CA ASP A 146 11.17 39.34 -2.86
C ASP A 146 10.05 39.40 -1.81
N THR A 147 9.63 38.25 -1.26
CA THR A 147 8.54 38.14 -0.29
C THR A 147 9.03 37.76 1.11
N VAL A 148 8.13 37.89 2.08
CA VAL A 148 8.26 37.43 3.47
C VAL A 148 7.13 36.44 3.75
N ASP A 149 7.46 35.31 4.35
CA ASP A 149 6.53 34.25 4.77
C ASP A 149 6.22 34.44 6.25
N LEU A 150 4.96 34.44 6.63
CA LEU A 150 4.48 34.74 7.98
C LEU A 150 3.67 33.56 8.52
N ASP A 151 3.90 33.15 9.76
CA ASP A 151 3.12 32.09 10.43
C ASP A 151 2.69 32.47 11.85
N ILE A 152 1.58 31.87 12.31
CA ILE A 152 1.08 32.00 13.67
C ILE A 152 1.81 30.99 14.57
N THR A 153 2.59 31.47 15.53
CA THR A 153 3.26 30.63 16.52
C THR A 153 2.26 29.75 17.26
N ASN A 154 2.49 28.44 17.20
CA ASN A 154 1.74 27.44 17.97
C ASN A 154 0.22 27.39 17.71
N CYS A 155 -0.22 27.90 16.55
CA CYS A 155 -1.61 28.02 16.09
C CYS A 155 -2.59 26.98 16.66
N CYS A 156 -2.35 25.68 16.47
CA CYS A 156 -3.25 24.62 16.92
C CYS A 156 -3.61 24.69 18.43
N PHE A 157 -2.62 24.82 19.33
CA PHE A 157 -2.88 24.87 20.77
C PHE A 157 -3.39 26.25 21.22
N VAL A 158 -2.85 27.33 20.64
CA VAL A 158 -3.23 28.72 20.94
C VAL A 158 -4.70 28.99 20.57
N LEU A 159 -5.14 28.50 19.40
CA LEU A 159 -6.54 28.63 19.00
C LEU A 159 -7.44 27.68 19.78
N LEU A 160 -7.07 26.41 19.99
CA LEU A 160 -7.91 25.48 20.75
C LEU A 160 -8.15 25.94 22.19
N LEU A 161 -7.13 26.45 22.88
CA LEU A 161 -7.31 27.01 24.23
C LEU A 161 -8.35 28.14 24.20
N GLN A 162 -8.22 29.09 23.28
CA GLN A 162 -9.14 30.22 23.18
C GLN A 162 -10.54 29.85 22.68
N ILE A 163 -10.67 28.85 21.81
CA ILE A 163 -11.96 28.31 21.37
C ILE A 163 -12.69 27.69 22.58
N LEU A 164 -12.01 26.85 23.37
CA LEU A 164 -12.63 26.20 24.52
C LEU A 164 -12.85 27.17 25.69
N ASP A 165 -11.97 28.15 25.90
CA ASP A 165 -12.19 29.22 26.89
C ASP A 165 -13.43 30.08 26.53
N LYS A 166 -13.68 30.36 25.24
CA LYS A 166 -14.89 31.07 24.78
C LYS A 166 -16.17 30.20 24.75
N LEU A 167 -16.04 28.87 24.86
CA LEU A 167 -17.17 27.91 24.87
C LEU A 167 -17.58 27.45 26.27
N GLU A 168 -16.78 27.73 27.28
CA GLU A 168 -16.97 27.37 28.71
C GLU A 168 -17.54 25.94 28.96
N PRO A 169 -16.86 24.86 28.54
CA PRO A 169 -17.36 23.49 28.70
C PRO A 169 -17.70 23.09 30.15
N LEU A 170 -18.98 22.85 30.43
CA LEU A 170 -19.53 22.50 31.76
C LEU A 170 -19.11 21.10 32.31
N HIS A 171 -18.22 20.38 31.63
CA HIS A 171 -17.82 19.03 31.99
C HIS A 171 -16.72 19.04 33.06
N SER A 172 -16.83 18.19 34.10
CA SER A 172 -15.95 18.21 35.29
C SER A 172 -14.44 18.05 35.01
N GLN A 173 -14.05 17.46 33.88
CA GLN A 173 -12.63 17.37 33.49
C GLN A 173 -12.08 18.65 32.84
N TRP A 174 -12.92 19.64 32.52
CA TRP A 174 -12.52 20.83 31.75
C TRP A 174 -11.35 21.57 32.41
N THR A 175 -11.38 21.83 33.71
CA THR A 175 -10.29 22.52 34.43
C THR A 175 -8.92 21.86 34.22
N ALA A 176 -8.84 20.52 34.27
CA ALA A 176 -7.59 19.78 34.05
C ALA A 176 -7.17 19.72 32.57
N VAL A 177 -8.13 19.73 31.65
CA VAL A 177 -7.87 19.81 30.20
C VAL A 177 -7.38 21.22 29.83
N ARG A 178 -8.02 22.26 30.34
CA ARG A 178 -7.63 23.67 30.18
C ARG A 178 -6.21 23.91 30.65
N GLU A 179 -5.85 23.39 31.82
CA GLU A 179 -4.48 23.46 32.35
C GLU A 179 -3.47 22.85 31.37
N THR A 180 -3.76 21.63 30.89
CA THR A 180 -2.93 20.91 29.92
C THR A 180 -2.81 21.64 28.59
N LEU A 181 -3.89 22.27 28.11
CA LEU A 181 -3.89 23.09 26.91
C LEU A 181 -3.06 24.37 27.10
N ARG A 182 -3.14 25.03 28.26
CA ARG A 182 -2.33 26.22 28.57
C ARG A 182 -0.84 25.90 28.60
N GLU A 183 -0.46 24.83 29.30
CA GLU A 183 0.92 24.28 29.29
C GLU A 183 1.40 24.02 27.83
N CYS A 184 0.52 23.55 26.94
CA CYS A 184 0.85 23.31 25.53
C CYS A 184 0.82 24.56 24.62
N ALA A 185 0.11 25.62 25.02
CA ALA A 185 -0.07 26.85 24.26
C ALA A 185 1.02 27.88 24.57
N GLU A 186 1.24 28.16 25.85
CA GLU A 186 2.10 29.21 26.39
C GLU A 186 3.50 28.63 26.70
N ASP A 187 3.58 27.70 27.65
CA ASP A 187 4.84 27.12 28.16
C ASP A 187 5.49 26.06 27.26
N ARG A 188 5.08 25.92 26.00
CA ARG A 188 5.35 24.72 25.18
C ARG A 188 6.83 24.31 25.14
N ASP A 189 7.74 25.26 24.98
CA ASP A 189 9.18 24.97 24.86
C ASP A 189 9.82 24.67 26.25
N LEU A 190 9.24 25.20 27.35
CA LEU A 190 9.56 24.83 28.74
C LEU A 190 9.06 23.40 29.06
N VAL A 191 7.82 23.08 28.65
CA VAL A 191 7.24 21.73 28.73
C VAL A 191 8.14 20.72 28.02
N ILE A 192 8.62 21.03 26.82
CA ILE A 192 9.48 20.12 26.05
C ILE A 192 10.84 19.93 26.74
N ARG A 193 11.47 21.00 27.22
CA ARG A 193 12.77 20.93 27.91
C ARG A 193 12.71 20.22 29.26
N HIS A 194 11.70 20.51 30.10
CA HIS A 194 11.68 20.05 31.50
C HIS A 194 10.76 18.85 31.76
N LYS A 195 9.59 18.78 31.09
CA LYS A 195 8.59 17.72 31.31
C LYS A 195 8.71 16.56 30.31
N LEU A 196 9.17 16.83 29.08
CA LEU A 196 9.48 15.80 28.08
C LEU A 196 10.98 15.49 27.96
N LYS A 197 11.87 16.39 28.41
CA LYS A 197 13.34 16.23 28.40
C LYS A 197 13.88 15.79 27.02
N THR A 198 13.40 16.45 25.96
CA THR A 198 13.77 16.15 24.58
C THR A 198 14.01 17.44 23.79
N VAL A 199 14.58 17.33 22.58
CA VAL A 199 14.88 18.50 21.74
C VAL A 199 13.59 19.21 21.27
N PRO A 200 13.57 20.55 21.17
CA PRO A 200 12.34 21.31 20.93
C PRO A 200 11.55 20.85 19.70
N GLU A 201 12.22 20.52 18.60
CA GLU A 201 11.61 20.17 17.32
C GLU A 201 10.95 18.78 17.36
N ALA A 202 11.56 17.83 18.06
CA ALA A 202 10.98 16.50 18.30
C ALA A 202 9.77 16.60 19.24
N GLY A 203 9.87 17.37 20.31
CA GLY A 203 8.76 17.62 21.24
C GLY A 203 7.56 18.31 20.57
N LYS A 204 7.80 19.34 19.75
CA LYS A 204 6.76 20.05 18.97
C LYS A 204 5.99 19.10 18.06
N LEU A 205 6.69 18.24 17.31
CA LEU A 205 6.07 17.24 16.44
C LEU A 205 5.33 16.16 17.26
N MET A 206 5.91 15.71 18.37
CA MET A 206 5.32 14.69 19.23
C MET A 206 4.00 15.17 19.88
N LEU A 207 3.97 16.37 20.44
CA LEU A 207 2.77 16.95 21.06
C LEU A 207 1.61 17.04 20.06
N ILE A 208 1.84 17.59 18.87
CA ILE A 208 0.82 17.70 17.82
C ILE A 208 0.35 16.31 17.36
N LYS A 209 1.27 15.34 17.17
CA LYS A 209 0.94 13.97 16.78
C LYS A 209 0.04 13.28 17.81
N ILE A 210 0.40 13.36 19.09
CA ILE A 210 -0.37 12.75 20.19
C ILE A 210 -1.73 13.43 20.32
N PHE A 211 -1.76 14.77 20.24
CA PHE A 211 -3.00 15.52 20.41
C PHE A 211 -4.05 15.22 19.31
N ASN A 212 -3.62 14.93 18.09
CA ASN A 212 -4.50 14.49 17.00
C ASN A 212 -4.88 12.98 17.06
N GLY A 213 -4.57 12.29 18.17
CA GLY A 213 -4.93 10.88 18.40
C GLY A 213 -3.85 9.85 18.02
N GLY A 214 -2.63 10.29 17.68
CA GLY A 214 -1.50 9.40 17.40
C GLY A 214 -0.87 8.79 18.66
N LEU A 215 -0.21 7.64 18.51
CA LEU A 215 0.55 7.03 19.61
C LEU A 215 1.87 7.79 19.88
N PRO A 216 2.27 7.96 21.16
CA PRO A 216 3.63 8.39 21.52
C PRO A 216 4.71 7.39 21.05
N PRO A 217 6.00 7.76 21.11
CA PRO A 217 7.10 6.80 21.18
C PRO A 217 7.05 5.98 22.48
N GLU A 218 7.64 4.78 22.49
CA GLU A 218 7.51 3.83 23.60
C GLU A 218 8.13 4.35 24.91
N GLU A 219 9.24 5.07 24.80
CA GLU A 219 9.93 5.76 25.91
C GLU A 219 9.02 6.78 26.65
N PHE A 220 7.99 7.29 25.97
CA PHE A 220 7.05 8.29 26.48
C PHE A 220 5.71 7.70 26.94
N PHE A 221 5.46 6.39 26.79
CA PHE A 221 4.19 5.76 27.21
C PHE A 221 3.89 5.89 28.72
N ARG A 222 4.90 6.13 29.56
CA ARG A 222 4.76 6.34 31.01
C ARG A 222 5.00 7.79 31.45
N ASN A 223 5.20 8.73 30.52
CA ASN A 223 5.40 10.13 30.87
C ASN A 223 4.08 10.78 31.30
N GLU A 224 4.03 11.33 32.51
CA GLU A 224 2.79 11.88 33.10
C GLU A 224 2.17 13.00 32.25
N PHE A 225 3.00 13.87 31.67
CA PHE A 225 2.51 14.95 30.83
C PHE A 225 1.91 14.42 29.52
N VAL A 226 2.52 13.40 28.91
CA VAL A 226 1.95 12.71 27.75
C VAL A 226 0.59 12.08 28.08
N LEU A 227 0.41 11.51 29.27
CA LEU A 227 -0.88 11.00 29.72
C LEU A 227 -1.92 12.13 29.92
N LYS A 228 -1.52 13.31 30.41
CA LYS A 228 -2.40 14.50 30.41
C LYS A 228 -2.80 14.91 28.99
N VAL A 229 -1.85 15.02 28.06
CA VAL A 229 -2.09 15.41 26.65
C VAL A 229 -3.01 14.41 25.94
N GLN A 230 -2.91 13.11 26.23
CA GLN A 230 -3.84 12.10 25.71
C GLN A 230 -5.28 12.26 26.24
N ARG A 231 -5.46 12.63 27.51
CA ARG A 231 -6.78 12.93 28.09
C ARG A 231 -7.38 14.20 27.45
N ALA A 232 -6.57 15.26 27.31
CA ALA A 232 -6.96 16.49 26.62
C ALA A 232 -7.35 16.24 25.15
N SER A 233 -6.59 15.41 24.43
CA SER A 233 -6.92 14.94 23.07
C SER A 233 -8.27 14.25 23.00
N ALA A 234 -8.53 13.31 23.91
CA ALA A 234 -9.79 12.57 23.93
C ALA A 234 -10.98 13.51 24.19
N PHE A 235 -10.86 14.39 25.18
CA PHE A 235 -11.87 15.41 25.49
C PHE A 235 -12.18 16.30 24.29
N CYS A 236 -11.15 16.88 23.66
CA CYS A 236 -11.33 17.80 22.54
C CYS A 236 -11.86 17.11 21.27
N ARG A 237 -11.53 15.82 21.04
CA ARG A 237 -12.11 15.03 19.93
C ARG A 237 -13.60 14.77 20.11
N TRP A 238 -14.02 14.37 21.31
CA TRP A 238 -15.45 14.18 21.60
C TRP A 238 -16.21 15.51 21.56
N LEU A 239 -15.68 16.57 22.16
CA LEU A 239 -16.27 17.91 22.10
C LEU A 239 -16.43 18.40 20.64
N ALA A 240 -15.40 18.26 19.81
CA ALA A 240 -15.46 18.65 18.41
C ALA A 240 -16.47 17.82 17.59
N ALA A 241 -16.63 16.52 17.89
CA ALA A 241 -17.65 15.68 17.28
C ALA A 241 -19.08 16.09 17.70
N SER A 242 -19.28 16.49 18.97
CA SER A 242 -20.56 17.00 19.47
C SER A 242 -20.92 18.40 18.96
N LEU A 243 -19.93 19.28 18.75
CA LEU A 243 -20.13 20.62 18.19
C LEU A 243 -20.36 20.61 16.67
N LEU A 244 -19.83 19.60 15.96
CA LEU A 244 -19.85 19.51 14.51
C LEU A 244 -20.41 18.16 14.03
N PRO A 245 -21.66 17.79 14.39
CA PRO A 245 -22.22 16.46 14.13
C PRO A 245 -22.29 16.14 12.62
N GLU A 246 -22.67 17.09 11.78
CA GLU A 246 -22.71 16.91 10.31
C GLU A 246 -21.32 16.65 9.72
N VAL A 247 -20.27 17.25 10.30
CA VAL A 247 -18.87 17.00 9.92
C VAL A 247 -18.41 15.64 10.41
N PHE A 248 -18.89 15.18 11.56
CA PHE A 248 -18.63 13.83 12.08
C PHE A 248 -19.29 12.76 11.22
N GLU A 249 -20.54 12.94 10.80
CA GLU A 249 -21.20 12.07 9.83
C GLU A 249 -20.47 12.05 8.48
N HIS A 250 -20.13 13.23 7.95
CA HIS A 250 -19.35 13.35 6.71
C HIS A 250 -17.98 12.64 6.80
N ALA A 251 -17.28 12.80 7.92
CA ALA A 251 -16.01 12.12 8.14
C ALA A 251 -16.19 10.60 8.29
N SER A 252 -17.24 10.15 8.97
CA SER A 252 -17.51 8.73 9.24
C SER A 252 -17.79 7.90 7.98
N ALA A 253 -18.18 8.54 6.87
CA ALA A 253 -18.37 7.86 5.58
C ALA A 253 -17.06 7.37 4.95
N ASP A 254 -15.94 8.10 5.13
CA ASP A 254 -14.68 7.89 4.38
C ASP A 254 -13.41 7.84 5.27
N ARG A 255 -13.49 8.03 6.60
CA ARG A 255 -12.33 8.11 7.51
C ARG A 255 -12.38 7.07 8.64
N PRO A 256 -11.24 6.44 9.00
CA PRO A 256 -11.17 5.48 10.11
C PRO A 256 -11.18 6.14 11.51
N HIS A 257 -10.89 7.46 11.57
CA HIS A 257 -10.87 8.26 12.80
C HIS A 257 -11.64 9.58 12.53
N PRO A 258 -12.98 9.54 12.50
CA PRO A 258 -13.81 10.71 12.22
C PRO A 258 -13.71 11.76 13.33
N ASP A 259 -13.54 11.32 14.58
CA ASP A 259 -13.31 12.13 15.78
C ASP A 259 -12.04 12.99 15.70
N SER A 260 -10.89 12.40 15.33
CA SER A 260 -9.66 13.14 15.03
C SER A 260 -9.83 14.10 13.84
N SER A 261 -10.69 13.76 12.88
CA SER A 261 -10.98 14.62 11.74
C SER A 261 -11.81 15.84 12.16
N CYS A 262 -12.82 15.68 13.02
CA CYS A 262 -13.61 16.77 13.57
C CYS A 262 -12.77 17.73 14.43
N LEU A 263 -11.88 17.21 15.27
CA LEU A 263 -10.96 18.06 16.04
C LEU A 263 -10.08 18.92 15.12
N PHE A 264 -9.52 18.35 14.06
CA PHE A 264 -8.77 19.12 13.07
C PHE A 264 -9.63 20.21 12.40
N TYR A 265 -10.87 19.88 12.02
CA TYR A 265 -11.76 20.84 11.36
C TYR A 265 -12.25 21.96 12.29
N LEU A 266 -12.42 21.70 13.59
CA LEU A 266 -12.82 22.72 14.58
C LEU A 266 -11.83 23.90 14.65
N TRP A 267 -10.54 23.63 14.84
CA TRP A 267 -9.55 24.71 14.94
C TRP A 267 -9.11 25.24 13.57
N SER A 268 -9.11 24.41 12.51
CA SER A 268 -8.79 24.88 11.15
C SER A 268 -9.92 25.66 10.47
N ALA A 269 -11.11 25.75 11.08
CA ALA A 269 -12.15 26.71 10.73
C ALA A 269 -11.82 28.12 11.25
N VAL A 270 -11.36 28.21 12.51
CA VAL A 270 -10.94 29.47 13.14
C VAL A 270 -9.64 29.98 12.53
N GLU A 271 -8.66 29.09 12.29
CA GLU A 271 -7.45 29.39 11.52
C GLU A 271 -7.76 30.12 10.20
N ASP A 272 -8.72 29.59 9.43
CA ASP A 272 -9.11 30.20 8.16
C ASP A 272 -9.89 31.50 8.34
N MET A 273 -10.61 31.66 9.46
CA MET A 273 -11.33 32.88 9.82
C MET A 273 -10.37 34.05 10.14
N LEU A 274 -9.24 33.79 10.81
CA LEU A 274 -8.25 34.82 11.14
C LEU A 274 -7.55 35.40 9.88
N LEU A 275 -7.54 34.66 8.76
CA LEU A 275 -6.92 35.10 7.52
C LEU A 275 -7.68 36.26 6.85
N ASP A 276 -8.99 36.41 7.04
CA ASP A 276 -9.76 37.52 6.42
C ASP A 276 -9.39 38.91 6.98
N PRO A 277 -9.47 39.18 8.31
CA PRO A 277 -9.08 40.48 8.85
C PRO A 277 -7.59 40.79 8.67
N TRP A 278 -6.74 39.74 8.66
CA TRP A 278 -5.32 39.88 8.34
C TRP A 278 -5.10 40.27 6.87
N LEU A 279 -5.82 39.66 5.92
CA LEU A 279 -5.81 40.08 4.51
C LEU A 279 -6.31 41.51 4.33
N GLU A 280 -7.41 41.89 4.99
CA GLU A 280 -7.96 43.25 4.93
C GLU A 280 -6.94 44.29 5.41
N HIS A 281 -6.27 44.04 6.54
CA HIS A 281 -5.19 44.90 7.02
C HIS A 281 -4.06 45.02 5.98
N LEU A 282 -3.57 43.89 5.44
CA LEU A 282 -2.51 43.89 4.45
C LEU A 282 -2.90 44.57 3.13
N GLN A 283 -4.17 44.51 2.72
CA GLN A 283 -4.66 45.19 1.52
C GLN A 283 -4.55 46.72 1.63
N THR A 284 -4.65 47.30 2.84
CA THR A 284 -4.42 48.74 3.04
C THR A 284 -3.00 49.19 2.65
N LEU A 285 -2.03 48.28 2.73
CA LEU A 285 -0.61 48.54 2.44
C LEU A 285 -0.25 48.36 0.96
N GLN A 286 -1.21 48.00 0.10
CA GLN A 286 -1.06 47.79 -1.35
C GLN A 286 0.10 46.86 -1.79
N PRO A 287 0.24 45.65 -1.21
CA PRO A 287 1.28 44.69 -1.57
C PRO A 287 1.20 44.22 -3.02
N CYS A 288 2.35 44.13 -3.69
CA CYS A 288 2.45 43.60 -5.06
C CYS A 288 2.38 42.06 -5.12
N HIS A 289 2.56 41.37 -3.99
CA HIS A 289 2.35 39.93 -3.85
C HIS A 289 1.62 39.63 -2.54
N VAL A 290 0.55 38.82 -2.61
CA VAL A 290 -0.05 38.14 -1.47
C VAL A 290 -0.41 36.70 -1.86
N SER A 291 -0.07 35.72 -1.02
CA SER A 291 -0.57 34.34 -1.15
C SER A 291 -0.83 33.72 0.23
N LEU A 292 -1.85 32.86 0.35
CA LEU A 292 -2.23 32.24 1.63
C LEU A 292 -1.49 30.91 1.85
N HIS A 293 -0.97 30.69 3.05
CA HIS A 293 -0.14 29.54 3.42
C HIS A 293 -0.59 28.94 4.76
N PHE A 294 -1.74 28.26 4.75
CA PHE A 294 -2.22 27.47 5.89
C PHE A 294 -2.40 28.28 7.19
N ASP A 295 -1.46 28.14 8.13
CA ASP A 295 -1.39 28.83 9.42
C ASP A 295 -0.78 30.23 9.31
N GLY A 296 -0.99 30.89 8.15
CA GLY A 296 -0.26 32.08 7.75
C GLY A 296 -0.43 32.47 6.28
N LEU A 297 0.43 33.38 5.83
CA LEU A 297 0.43 33.95 4.48
C LEU A 297 1.82 34.46 4.10
N ARG A 298 2.00 34.82 2.82
CA ARG A 298 3.23 35.36 2.25
C ARG A 298 2.95 36.67 1.53
N VAL A 299 3.74 37.70 1.82
CA VAL A 299 3.52 39.09 1.38
C VAL A 299 4.80 39.70 0.80
N SER A 300 4.70 40.65 -0.13
CA SER A 300 5.87 41.34 -0.71
C SER A 300 6.66 42.14 0.34
N ARG A 301 8.00 42.00 0.36
CA ARG A 301 8.89 42.68 1.33
C ARG A 301 8.84 44.21 1.23
N SER A 302 8.40 44.74 0.09
CA SER A 302 8.14 46.17 -0.12
C SER A 302 7.17 46.79 0.89
N VAL A 303 6.23 46.01 1.47
CA VAL A 303 5.28 46.52 2.47
C VAL A 303 5.60 46.11 3.91
N THR A 304 6.57 45.20 4.12
CA THR A 304 6.94 44.78 5.49
C THR A 304 7.86 45.78 6.20
N GLY A 305 8.47 46.70 5.45
CA GLY A 305 9.49 47.61 5.97
C GLY A 305 10.75 46.87 6.47
N PRO A 306 11.64 47.60 7.18
CA PRO A 306 12.81 47.01 7.83
C PRO A 306 12.48 46.41 9.20
N ASP A 307 11.61 47.04 10.02
CA ASP A 307 11.16 46.45 11.29
C ASP A 307 9.99 45.48 11.08
N LEU A 308 10.37 44.24 10.80
CA LEU A 308 9.46 43.12 10.65
C LEU A 308 8.75 42.73 11.97
N THR A 309 9.26 43.17 13.13
CA THR A 309 8.66 42.94 14.46
C THR A 309 7.57 43.95 14.78
N GLU A 310 7.71 45.20 14.36
CA GLU A 310 6.61 46.18 14.33
C GLU A 310 5.50 45.74 13.37
N PHE A 311 5.87 45.34 12.15
CA PHE A 311 4.92 44.84 11.16
C PHE A 311 4.10 43.64 11.67
N CYS A 312 4.76 42.68 12.34
CA CYS A 312 4.06 41.53 12.93
C CYS A 312 3.16 41.94 14.11
N ARG A 313 3.54 42.93 14.93
CA ARG A 313 2.67 43.49 15.98
C ARG A 313 1.41 44.16 15.39
N GLY A 314 1.54 44.87 14.28
CA GLY A 314 0.40 45.42 13.53
C GLY A 314 -0.57 44.34 13.04
N CYS A 315 -0.03 43.24 12.50
CA CYS A 315 -0.82 42.07 12.11
C CYS A 315 -1.55 41.44 13.31
N ASN A 316 -0.89 41.28 14.45
CA ASN A 316 -1.50 40.73 15.68
C ASN A 316 -2.66 41.60 16.16
N ALA A 317 -2.46 42.92 16.22
CA ALA A 317 -3.49 43.87 16.65
C ALA A 317 -4.74 43.83 15.75
N ALA A 318 -4.55 43.85 14.43
CA ALA A 318 -5.67 43.79 13.46
C ALA A 318 -6.47 42.48 13.52
N ILE A 319 -5.82 41.37 13.92
CA ILE A 319 -6.50 40.09 14.17
C ILE A 319 -7.25 40.11 15.50
N GLU A 320 -6.63 40.57 16.59
CA GLU A 320 -7.29 40.63 17.90
C GLU A 320 -8.50 41.59 17.89
N GLU A 321 -8.36 42.79 17.31
CA GLU A 321 -9.42 43.79 17.20
C GLU A 321 -10.68 43.24 16.51
N LYS A 322 -10.52 42.53 15.38
CA LYS A 322 -11.65 42.06 14.57
C LYS A 322 -12.20 40.68 14.95
N THR A 323 -11.47 39.89 15.75
CA THR A 323 -11.86 38.50 16.06
C THR A 323 -11.91 38.17 17.55
N GLY A 324 -11.29 38.98 18.40
CA GLY A 324 -11.08 38.67 19.81
C GLY A 324 -10.18 37.44 20.05
N PHE A 325 -9.40 36.98 19.06
CA PHE A 325 -8.39 35.94 19.22
C PHE A 325 -6.99 36.55 19.24
N ARG A 326 -6.22 36.20 20.27
CA ARG A 326 -4.81 36.55 20.42
C ARG A 326 -3.94 35.57 19.65
N VAL A 327 -3.01 36.10 18.86
CA VAL A 327 -2.04 35.34 18.08
C VAL A 327 -0.67 36.02 18.12
N ASP A 328 0.37 35.22 17.92
CA ASP A 328 1.73 35.69 17.67
C ASP A 328 2.08 35.35 16.20
N VAL A 329 1.82 36.30 15.31
CA VAL A 329 2.35 36.30 13.93
C VAL A 329 3.83 36.61 13.98
N ARG A 330 4.62 35.86 13.22
CA ARG A 330 6.07 36.08 13.07
C ARG A 330 6.55 35.68 11.68
N ALA A 331 7.76 36.08 11.32
CA ALA A 331 8.39 35.71 10.06
C ALA A 331 9.02 34.31 10.10
N LYS A 332 8.67 33.48 9.11
CA LYS A 332 9.12 32.11 8.93
C LYS A 332 10.44 32.10 8.14
N MET A 333 11.56 31.83 8.80
CA MET A 333 12.86 31.80 8.13
C MET A 333 13.05 30.54 7.28
N HIS A 334 13.34 30.74 5.99
CA HIS A 334 13.63 29.68 5.01
C HIS A 334 15.11 29.77 4.62
N LYS A 335 15.98 29.14 5.41
CA LYS A 335 17.44 29.23 5.25
C LYS A 335 18.06 27.87 4.92
N HIS A 336 19.14 27.89 4.16
CA HIS A 336 19.98 26.72 3.89
C HIS A 336 20.84 26.37 5.11
N PHE A 337 21.29 25.13 5.23
CA PHE A 337 22.03 24.66 6.40
C PHE A 337 23.25 25.54 6.72
N LEU A 338 24.12 25.78 5.73
CA LEU A 338 25.30 26.64 5.88
C LEU A 338 24.91 28.07 6.31
N GLN A 339 23.87 28.65 5.69
CA GLN A 339 23.40 29.98 6.06
C GLN A 339 22.97 30.05 7.54
N VAL A 340 22.22 29.06 8.05
CA VAL A 340 21.83 29.03 9.47
C VAL A 340 23.05 29.00 10.40
N LEU A 341 24.13 28.30 10.02
CA LEU A 341 25.38 28.33 10.78
C LEU A 341 26.07 29.69 10.71
N LEU A 342 26.20 30.28 9.51
CA LEU A 342 26.78 31.62 9.32
C LEU A 342 26.02 32.71 10.09
N ASP A 343 24.70 32.60 10.21
CA ASP A 343 23.86 33.54 10.95
C ASP A 343 23.88 33.36 12.48
N THR A 344 24.44 32.26 12.99
CA THR A 344 24.42 31.92 14.43
C THR A 344 25.79 31.63 15.03
N GLY A 345 26.83 31.53 14.21
CA GLY A 345 28.21 31.33 14.65
C GLY A 345 28.92 32.63 14.99
N THR A 346 29.90 32.52 15.90
CA THR A 346 30.89 33.57 16.14
C THR A 346 31.99 33.44 15.10
N VAL A 347 32.27 34.51 14.35
CA VAL A 347 33.40 34.54 13.41
C VAL A 347 34.71 34.51 14.18
N LEU A 348 35.69 33.77 13.68
CA LEU A 348 37.05 33.72 14.24
C LEU A 348 38.00 34.47 13.29
N ASP A 349 38.62 35.55 13.76
CA ASP A 349 39.39 36.52 12.95
C ASP A 349 40.65 35.95 12.25
N ALA A 350 40.95 34.67 12.45
CA ALA A 350 41.98 33.95 11.71
C ALA A 350 41.51 33.66 10.27
N SER A 351 41.73 34.62 9.36
CA SER A 351 41.71 34.41 7.91
C SER A 351 42.62 33.22 7.56
N VAL A 352 42.01 32.09 7.21
CA VAL A 352 42.75 30.86 6.89
C VAL A 352 43.46 31.08 5.56
N ASP A 353 44.79 30.89 5.56
CA ASP A 353 45.53 30.86 4.30
C ASP A 353 45.12 29.62 3.49
N VAL A 354 44.78 29.82 2.23
CA VAL A 354 44.22 28.81 1.33
C VAL A 354 44.73 29.08 -0.08
N PRO A 355 45.54 28.17 -0.66
CA PRO A 355 46.04 28.29 -2.02
C PRO A 355 44.92 28.39 -3.06
N ASP A 356 45.10 29.27 -4.05
CA ASP A 356 44.08 29.60 -5.06
C ASP A 356 43.65 28.40 -5.92
N GLU A 357 44.49 27.37 -6.05
CA GLU A 357 44.10 26.14 -6.76
C GLU A 357 42.98 25.38 -6.04
N LEU A 358 42.88 25.48 -4.71
CA LEU A 358 41.77 24.89 -3.92
C LEU A 358 40.51 25.74 -3.97
N LEU A 359 40.63 27.06 -4.18
CA LEU A 359 39.50 27.99 -4.30
C LEU A 359 38.79 27.90 -5.66
N SER A 360 39.40 27.22 -6.64
CA SER A 360 38.88 27.08 -8.01
C SER A 360 37.55 26.31 -8.09
N ASP A 361 36.69 26.70 -9.03
CA ASP A 361 35.39 26.07 -9.31
C ASP A 361 35.48 24.54 -9.39
N GLY A 362 34.58 23.86 -8.67
CA GLY A 362 34.56 22.40 -8.54
C GLY A 362 35.46 21.80 -7.43
N ASN A 363 36.36 22.54 -6.78
CA ASN A 363 37.32 22.01 -5.79
C ASN A 363 36.86 22.07 -4.30
N CYS A 364 35.56 22.26 -4.02
CA CYS A 364 35.04 22.30 -2.64
C CYS A 364 35.40 21.08 -1.75
N ILE A 365 35.43 19.85 -2.30
CA ILE A 365 35.76 18.64 -1.51
C ILE A 365 37.25 18.62 -1.07
N PRO A 366 38.26 18.78 -1.96
CA PRO A 366 39.65 18.90 -1.52
C PRO A 366 39.90 20.14 -0.64
N LEU A 367 39.24 21.27 -0.92
CA LEU A 367 39.30 22.46 -0.05
C LEU A 367 38.81 22.17 1.39
N ALA A 368 37.71 21.44 1.53
CA ALA A 368 37.22 21.03 2.83
C ALA A 368 38.17 20.01 3.51
N LEU A 369 38.83 19.12 2.78
CA LEU A 369 39.89 18.25 3.34
C LEU A 369 41.11 19.05 3.83
N HIS A 370 41.55 20.07 3.07
CA HIS A 370 42.60 21.01 3.48
C HIS A 370 42.24 21.70 4.81
N HIS A 371 41.00 22.18 4.95
CA HIS A 371 40.51 22.76 6.21
C HIS A 371 40.46 21.79 7.40
N LEU A 372 40.34 20.48 7.15
CA LEU A 372 40.46 19.41 8.15
C LEU A 372 41.92 19.02 8.44
N GLY A 373 42.90 19.65 7.78
CA GLY A 373 44.34 19.44 8.00
C GLY A 373 45.00 18.39 7.09
N TYR A 374 44.35 18.02 5.98
CA TYR A 374 44.95 17.19 4.91
C TYR A 374 45.48 18.11 3.80
N VAL A 375 46.48 18.92 4.15
CA VAL A 375 46.95 20.06 3.35
C VAL A 375 47.68 19.59 2.10
N ASP A 376 48.73 18.79 2.28
CA ASP A 376 49.59 18.31 1.19
C ASP A 376 48.82 17.35 0.27
N GLU A 377 47.94 16.51 0.83
CA GLU A 377 47.13 15.56 0.06
C GLU A 377 46.12 16.29 -0.83
N ALA A 378 45.40 17.28 -0.29
CA ALA A 378 44.44 18.08 -1.06
C ALA A 378 45.12 18.84 -2.20
N LEU A 379 46.29 19.42 -1.95
CA LEU A 379 47.09 20.13 -2.95
C LEU A 379 47.65 19.17 -4.01
N ALA A 380 48.23 18.04 -3.62
CA ALA A 380 48.75 17.04 -4.54
C ALA A 380 47.66 16.54 -5.51
N PHE A 381 46.47 16.20 -5.00
CA PHE A 381 45.35 15.73 -5.83
C PHE A 381 44.77 16.78 -6.78
N VAL A 382 44.85 18.08 -6.46
CA VAL A 382 44.45 19.14 -7.39
C VAL A 382 45.55 19.45 -8.41
N LYS A 383 46.82 19.36 -8.03
CA LYS A 383 47.98 19.62 -8.92
C LYS A 383 48.40 18.39 -9.76
N ALA A 384 47.85 17.21 -9.51
CA ALA A 384 48.09 15.97 -10.25
C ALA A 384 47.51 15.99 -11.69
N ALA A 385 48.24 16.64 -12.59
CA ALA A 385 47.97 16.67 -14.02
C ALA A 385 47.90 15.25 -14.65
N ASP A 386 47.17 15.16 -15.76
CA ASP A 386 46.99 13.96 -16.60
C ASP A 386 46.41 12.69 -15.92
N THR A 387 45.90 12.82 -14.69
CA THR A 387 45.16 11.75 -14.00
C THR A 387 43.72 11.61 -14.53
N GLU A 388 43.12 10.42 -14.42
CA GLU A 388 41.70 10.20 -14.79
C GLU A 388 40.76 11.14 -14.01
N HIS A 389 41.09 11.45 -12.75
CA HIS A 389 40.35 12.40 -11.93
C HIS A 389 40.48 13.85 -12.44
N ALA A 390 41.66 14.27 -12.91
CA ALA A 390 41.85 15.57 -13.57
C ALA A 390 41.07 15.64 -14.89
N HIS A 391 41.10 14.58 -15.71
CA HIS A 391 40.30 14.49 -16.95
C HIS A 391 38.79 14.52 -16.68
N TYR A 392 38.32 13.83 -15.65
CA TYR A 392 36.93 13.89 -15.19
C TYR A 392 36.54 15.31 -14.78
N PHE A 393 37.36 15.95 -13.94
CA PHE A 393 37.14 17.31 -13.45
C PHE A 393 37.14 18.33 -14.59
N ASN A 394 38.12 18.30 -15.48
CA ASN A 394 38.21 19.21 -16.62
C ASN A 394 36.99 19.11 -17.54
N ARG A 395 36.43 17.91 -17.72
CA ARG A 395 35.23 17.67 -18.54
C ARG A 395 33.91 18.05 -17.85
N ARG A 396 33.84 18.03 -16.51
CA ARG A 396 32.55 18.13 -15.76
C ARG A 396 32.46 19.27 -14.74
N LYS A 397 33.57 19.88 -14.36
CA LYS A 397 33.67 20.96 -13.35
C LYS A 397 33.04 20.64 -11.99
N HIS A 398 33.10 19.36 -11.60
CA HIS A 398 32.72 18.86 -10.28
C HIS A 398 33.53 17.62 -9.93
N ARG A 399 33.56 17.24 -8.65
CA ARG A 399 34.21 16.03 -8.14
C ARG A 399 33.24 15.18 -7.32
N THR A 400 33.61 13.94 -7.01
CA THR A 400 32.86 13.08 -6.06
C THR A 400 33.73 12.72 -4.86
N TYR A 401 33.11 12.35 -3.73
CA TYR A 401 33.84 11.91 -2.55
C TYR A 401 34.62 10.60 -2.79
N GLU A 402 34.11 9.71 -3.66
CA GLU A 402 34.78 8.45 -4.02
C GLU A 402 36.14 8.70 -4.70
N GLN A 403 36.25 9.74 -5.55
CA GLN A 403 37.51 10.10 -6.21
C GLN A 403 38.61 10.48 -5.21
N LEU A 404 38.26 11.20 -4.13
CA LEU A 404 39.24 11.58 -3.12
C LEU A 404 39.52 10.45 -2.13
N HIS A 405 38.50 9.65 -1.79
CA HIS A 405 38.67 8.45 -0.97
C HIS A 405 39.64 7.44 -1.60
N GLU A 406 39.53 7.20 -2.91
CA GLU A 406 40.39 6.25 -3.62
C GLU A 406 41.77 6.84 -3.97
N ALA A 407 41.85 8.08 -4.45
CA ALA A 407 43.12 8.68 -4.86
C ALA A 407 44.05 9.03 -3.69
N LEU A 408 43.50 9.50 -2.56
CA LEU A 408 44.28 9.92 -1.39
C LEU A 408 44.45 8.81 -0.34
N GLN A 409 43.75 7.68 -0.51
CA GLN A 409 43.66 6.59 0.48
C GLN A 409 43.12 7.03 1.86
N ILE A 410 42.60 8.25 1.97
CA ILE A 410 41.99 8.80 3.18
C ILE A 410 40.64 8.10 3.41
N SER A 411 40.40 7.58 4.62
CA SER A 411 39.09 7.04 5.00
C SER A 411 38.07 8.17 5.11
N ILE A 412 37.05 8.13 4.23
CA ILE A 412 35.90 9.04 4.21
C ILE A 412 34.65 8.17 4.37
N GLU A 413 34.12 8.10 5.58
CA GLU A 413 33.03 7.17 5.95
C GLU A 413 31.71 7.94 6.15
N PRO A 414 30.63 7.65 5.40
CA PRO A 414 29.35 8.35 5.56
C PRO A 414 28.74 8.13 6.95
N VAL A 415 28.54 9.23 7.68
CA VAL A 415 27.91 9.25 9.00
C VAL A 415 26.40 9.29 8.82
N GLU A 416 25.73 8.37 9.47
CA GLU A 416 24.28 8.32 9.48
C GLU A 416 23.70 9.16 10.61
N ILE A 417 22.78 10.05 10.25
CA ILE A 417 22.10 10.91 11.21
C ILE A 417 20.65 10.41 11.39
N SER A 418 20.45 9.73 12.52
CA SER A 418 19.19 9.11 12.96
C SER A 418 18.22 10.16 13.54
N SER A 419 17.79 11.09 12.68
CA SER A 419 16.89 12.24 12.97
C SER A 419 17.51 13.42 13.74
N ASN A 420 18.62 13.22 14.46
CA ASN A 420 19.37 14.25 15.20
C ASN A 420 20.87 13.91 15.25
N LEU A 421 21.75 14.92 15.35
CA LEU A 421 23.21 14.73 15.50
C LEU A 421 23.63 14.33 16.93
N SER A 422 22.70 13.95 17.82
CA SER A 422 23.04 13.55 19.19
C SER A 422 23.88 12.28 19.25
N SER A 423 23.83 11.44 18.20
CA SER A 423 24.65 10.23 18.02
C SER A 423 26.01 10.49 17.35
N VAL A 424 26.29 11.72 16.89
CA VAL A 424 27.60 12.08 16.34
C VAL A 424 28.58 12.38 17.49
N SER A 425 29.81 11.88 17.37
CA SER A 425 30.88 12.10 18.35
C SER A 425 31.13 13.60 18.58
N LEU A 426 31.35 13.97 19.84
CA LEU A 426 31.80 15.32 20.23
C LEU A 426 33.24 15.60 19.78
N CYS A 427 34.03 14.58 19.48
CA CYS A 427 35.39 14.70 18.96
C CYS A 427 35.48 14.06 17.56
N GLY A 428 35.80 14.82 16.52
CA GLY A 428 35.95 14.31 15.17
C GLY A 428 36.12 15.37 14.07
N LYS A 429 36.67 14.93 12.92
CA LYS A 429 36.80 15.69 11.68
C LYS A 429 35.75 15.21 10.67
N TYR A 430 35.00 16.12 10.07
CA TYR A 430 33.88 15.79 9.18
C TYR A 430 33.81 16.68 7.93
N LEU A 431 33.39 16.08 6.81
CA LEU A 431 32.91 16.78 5.63
C LEU A 431 31.37 16.77 5.64
N LEU A 432 30.74 17.90 5.37
CA LEU A 432 29.30 17.98 5.15
C LEU A 432 28.99 18.30 3.68
N HIS A 433 28.26 17.40 3.03
CA HIS A 433 27.53 17.69 1.80
C HIS A 433 26.28 18.50 2.11
N CYS A 434 26.14 19.67 1.48
CA CYS A 434 24.99 20.56 1.65
C CYS A 434 24.61 21.24 0.32
N VAL A 435 23.59 22.10 0.33
CA VAL A 435 23.26 22.95 -0.83
C VAL A 435 23.60 24.41 -0.48
N SER A 436 24.62 24.97 -1.12
CA SER A 436 24.90 26.41 -1.13
C SER A 436 24.63 26.94 -2.53
N ASP A 437 23.98 28.11 -2.65
CA ASP A 437 23.82 28.81 -3.94
C ASP A 437 23.15 27.92 -5.03
N ASP A 438 22.18 27.11 -4.58
CA ASP A 438 21.46 26.06 -5.32
C ASP A 438 22.34 24.91 -5.89
N ARG A 439 23.63 24.90 -5.56
CA ARG A 439 24.62 23.90 -5.99
C ARG A 439 24.95 22.93 -4.85
N PRO A 440 25.14 21.64 -5.16
CA PRO A 440 25.72 20.70 -4.20
C PRO A 440 27.14 21.12 -3.82
N HIS A 441 27.36 21.44 -2.56
CA HIS A 441 28.59 22.00 -2.01
C HIS A 441 29.16 21.11 -0.89
N CYS A 442 30.40 21.36 -0.48
CA CYS A 442 31.05 20.65 0.62
C CYS A 442 31.73 21.66 1.56
N ILE A 443 31.45 21.54 2.86
CA ILE A 443 32.10 22.32 3.92
C ILE A 443 32.79 21.42 4.94
N ALA A 444 33.74 21.95 5.69
CA ALA A 444 34.42 21.24 6.76
C ALA A 444 33.82 21.57 8.13
N LEU A 445 33.70 20.53 8.98
CA LEU A 445 33.24 20.62 10.37
C LEU A 445 34.24 19.91 11.27
N VAL A 446 34.65 20.54 12.37
CA VAL A 446 35.49 19.93 13.42
C VAL A 446 34.80 20.09 14.75
N ALA A 447 34.60 18.96 15.44
CA ALA A 447 34.16 18.92 16.83
C ALA A 447 35.38 18.54 17.70
N ASP A 448 35.65 19.31 18.75
CA ASP A 448 36.92 19.27 19.51
C ASP A 448 36.83 18.55 20.87
N GLY A 449 35.67 17.99 21.19
CA GLY A 449 35.33 17.41 22.49
C GLY A 449 34.34 18.25 23.29
N THR A 450 34.15 19.53 22.94
CA THR A 450 33.18 20.44 23.55
C THR A 450 31.86 20.50 22.77
N ASP A 451 30.87 21.23 23.30
CA ASP A 451 29.66 21.58 22.55
C ASP A 451 29.87 22.76 21.56
N LEU A 452 31.10 23.25 21.35
CA LEU A 452 31.45 24.19 20.28
C LEU A 452 32.03 23.45 19.07
N TRP A 453 31.50 23.74 17.89
CA TRP A 453 31.87 23.11 16.63
C TRP A 453 32.46 24.17 15.68
N GLN A 454 33.63 23.90 15.13
CA GLN A 454 34.31 24.77 14.17
C GLN A 454 33.84 24.44 12.75
N VAL A 455 33.41 25.46 12.00
CA VAL A 455 32.91 25.34 10.63
C VAL A 455 33.84 26.13 9.71
N ARG A 456 34.23 25.55 8.57
CA ARG A 456 35.13 26.16 7.60
C ARG A 456 34.62 25.99 6.17
N ASP A 457 34.56 27.10 5.44
CA ASP A 457 34.30 27.15 4.00
C ASP A 457 35.06 28.32 3.34
N ARG A 458 35.73 28.07 2.21
CA ARG A 458 36.57 29.04 1.48
C ARG A 458 37.62 29.72 2.39
N LYS A 459 37.39 30.98 2.79
CA LYS A 459 38.24 31.72 3.75
C LYS A 459 37.51 32.06 5.05
N GLN A 460 36.28 31.57 5.23
CA GLN A 460 35.46 31.76 6.42
C GLN A 460 35.72 30.67 7.46
N HIS A 461 35.78 31.09 8.72
CA HIS A 461 35.99 30.23 9.88
C HIS A 461 35.12 30.75 11.02
N ILE A 462 34.18 29.91 11.49
CA ILE A 462 33.23 30.27 12.55
C ILE A 462 33.16 29.17 13.61
N SER A 463 32.83 29.54 14.84
CA SER A 463 32.50 28.62 15.93
C SER A 463 31.01 28.66 16.24
N VAL A 464 30.37 27.50 16.39
CA VAL A 464 28.91 27.36 16.53
C VAL A 464 28.57 26.36 17.65
N GLU A 465 27.60 26.67 18.50
CA GLU A 465 27.10 25.71 19.49
C GLU A 465 26.41 24.51 18.82
N ARG A 466 26.61 23.31 19.37
CA ARG A 466 26.01 22.05 18.92
C ARG A 466 24.49 22.10 18.79
N ASP A 467 23.81 22.84 19.67
CA ASP A 467 22.35 23.02 19.62
C ASP A 467 21.91 23.87 18.41
N GLN A 468 22.70 24.86 17.96
CA GLN A 468 22.42 25.57 16.71
C GLN A 468 22.70 24.68 15.48
N VAL A 469 23.70 23.78 15.54
CA VAL A 469 23.94 22.77 14.48
C VAL A 469 22.77 21.77 14.38
N LEU A 470 22.24 21.30 15.51
CA LEU A 470 21.05 20.44 15.60
C LEU A 470 19.78 21.13 15.06
N LYS A 471 19.60 22.40 15.40
CA LYS A 471 18.56 23.28 14.88
C LYS A 471 18.68 23.46 13.37
N ALA A 472 19.86 23.84 12.85
CA ALA A 472 20.13 23.96 11.41
C ALA A 472 19.79 22.66 10.64
N TRP A 473 20.19 21.50 11.17
CA TRP A 473 19.92 20.20 10.56
C TRP A 473 18.42 19.90 10.44
N THR A 474 17.64 20.28 11.45
CA THR A 474 16.21 19.98 11.50
C THR A 474 15.35 21.04 10.80
N THR A 475 15.76 22.32 10.78
CA THR A 475 14.97 23.43 10.24
C THR A 475 15.33 23.85 8.81
N SER A 476 16.54 23.57 8.32
CA SER A 476 16.99 24.05 7.01
C SER A 476 16.13 23.56 5.85
N VAL A 477 16.05 24.38 4.78
CA VAL A 477 15.26 24.04 3.59
C VAL A 477 15.86 22.86 2.84
N ASP A 478 17.19 22.69 2.84
CA ASP A 478 17.95 21.69 2.10
C ASP A 478 18.17 20.35 2.82
N ARG A 479 17.67 20.20 4.06
CA ARG A 479 17.79 19.02 4.95
C ARG A 479 17.54 17.62 4.37
N LEU A 480 16.96 17.50 3.17
CA LEU A 480 16.76 16.21 2.47
C LEU A 480 17.96 15.80 1.59
N TYR A 481 18.91 16.71 1.35
CA TYR A 481 20.14 16.48 0.59
C TYR A 481 21.41 16.47 1.47
N LEU A 482 21.29 16.77 2.77
CA LEU A 482 22.42 16.81 3.69
C LEU A 482 22.99 15.40 3.94
N VAL A 483 24.30 15.25 3.79
CA VAL A 483 25.04 14.01 4.11
C VAL A 483 26.36 14.36 4.79
N LEU A 484 26.56 13.85 6.00
CA LEU A 484 27.80 14.02 6.76
C LEU A 484 28.74 12.83 6.49
N PHE A 485 30.05 13.07 6.41
CA PHE A 485 31.09 12.05 6.29
C PHE A 485 32.17 12.31 7.34
N GLN A 486 32.65 11.26 8.00
CA GLN A 486 33.77 11.32 8.93
C GLN A 486 35.07 11.08 8.19
N VAL A 487 36.10 11.86 8.49
CA VAL A 487 37.41 11.77 7.83
C VAL A 487 38.47 11.31 8.82
N GLY A 488 39.20 10.24 8.48
CA GLY A 488 40.31 9.70 9.29
C GLY A 488 39.92 9.15 10.67
N GLY A 489 38.63 9.03 10.96
CA GLY A 489 38.12 8.47 12.21
C GLY A 489 38.17 6.93 12.26
N PRO A 490 37.82 6.32 13.40
CA PRO A 490 37.58 4.88 13.47
C PRO A 490 36.42 4.49 12.53
N LYS A 491 36.50 3.28 11.95
CA LYS A 491 35.42 2.77 11.09
C LYS A 491 34.12 2.65 11.89
N ILE A 492 33.06 3.26 11.38
CA ILE A 492 31.75 3.29 12.04
C ILE A 492 31.18 1.86 12.08
N GLU A 493 30.84 1.38 13.27
CA GLU A 493 30.35 0.01 13.46
C GLU A 493 29.01 -0.25 12.74
N GLU A 494 28.80 -1.48 12.27
CA GLU A 494 27.54 -1.86 11.60
C GLU A 494 26.40 -2.11 12.59
N VAL A 495 25.79 -1.02 13.05
CA VAL A 495 24.61 -1.05 13.91
C VAL A 495 23.45 -1.79 13.21
N PRO A 496 22.72 -2.69 13.89
CA PRO A 496 21.53 -3.31 13.32
C PRO A 496 20.49 -2.27 12.86
N LEU A 497 19.84 -2.55 11.73
CA LEU A 497 18.76 -1.76 11.12
C LEU A 497 19.20 -0.45 10.44
N GLN A 498 20.46 -0.06 10.61
CA GLN A 498 21.13 1.04 9.90
C GLN A 498 21.70 0.57 8.55
N PRO A 499 21.97 1.45 7.56
CA PRO A 499 22.70 1.19 6.32
C PRO A 499 24.06 0.54 6.57
N ASN A 500 24.36 -0.54 5.84
CA ASN A 500 25.65 -1.23 5.95
C ASN A 500 26.75 -0.52 5.13
N PHE A 501 28.01 -0.92 5.28
CA PHE A 501 29.15 -0.31 4.58
C PHE A 501 28.93 -0.19 3.06
N LYS A 502 28.36 -1.24 2.44
CA LYS A 502 28.10 -1.25 1.00
C LYS A 502 27.04 -0.24 0.57
N GLU A 503 25.97 -0.08 1.37
CA GLU A 503 24.94 0.93 1.12
C GLU A 503 25.49 2.34 1.37
N ARG A 504 26.26 2.53 2.45
CA ARG A 504 26.94 3.80 2.74
C ARG A 504 27.87 4.21 1.60
N ARG A 505 28.69 3.31 1.06
CA ARG A 505 29.61 3.61 -0.07
C ARG A 505 28.92 4.28 -1.27
N ARG A 506 27.64 4.02 -1.55
CA ARG A 506 26.89 4.73 -2.61
C ARG A 506 26.85 6.25 -2.40
N LEU A 507 26.88 6.72 -1.16
CA LEU A 507 26.91 8.16 -0.86
C LEU A 507 28.24 8.81 -1.27
N LEU A 508 29.31 8.04 -1.50
CA LEU A 508 30.56 8.57 -2.07
C LEU A 508 30.44 8.92 -3.56
N GLU A 509 29.41 8.41 -4.26
CA GLU A 509 29.07 8.78 -5.64
C GLU A 509 28.55 10.23 -5.74
N LEU A 510 28.19 10.88 -4.61
CA LEU A 510 27.64 12.24 -4.58
C LEU A 510 28.63 13.27 -5.15
N GLN A 511 28.10 14.16 -5.98
CA GLN A 511 28.86 15.17 -6.72
C GLN A 511 28.79 16.51 -6.00
N ALA A 512 29.90 17.21 -5.84
CA ALA A 512 29.90 18.59 -5.33
C ALA A 512 30.81 19.51 -6.15
N ALA A 513 30.48 20.80 -6.18
CA ALA A 513 31.26 21.83 -6.85
C ALA A 513 31.17 23.20 -6.15
N ALA A 514 32.32 23.88 -6.04
CA ALA A 514 32.37 25.31 -5.79
C ALA A 514 32.04 26.10 -7.08
N GLY A 515 31.54 27.32 -6.93
CA GLY A 515 31.54 28.34 -7.99
C GLY A 515 30.36 28.32 -8.98
N SER A 516 30.34 29.31 -9.87
CA SER A 516 29.09 29.95 -10.32
C SER A 516 28.76 29.82 -11.82
N GLU A 517 29.68 29.43 -12.70
CA GLU A 517 29.38 29.36 -14.14
C GLU A 517 28.54 28.12 -14.53
N SER A 518 27.92 28.17 -15.72
CA SER A 518 26.96 27.15 -16.18
C SER A 518 27.35 26.51 -17.52
N SER A 519 27.44 25.18 -17.57
CA SER A 519 27.51 24.42 -18.82
C SER A 519 26.29 23.51 -18.99
N SER A 520 25.70 23.47 -20.18
CA SER A 520 24.47 22.72 -20.47
C SER A 520 24.73 21.28 -20.91
N ALA A 521 23.92 20.33 -20.43
CA ALA A 521 24.00 18.91 -20.76
C ALA A 521 22.74 18.43 -21.49
N ARG A 522 22.91 17.61 -22.54
CA ARG A 522 21.82 16.95 -23.28
C ARG A 522 21.62 15.51 -22.77
N PRO A 523 20.38 14.95 -22.85
CA PRO A 523 20.12 13.58 -22.43
C PRO A 523 20.73 12.54 -23.37
N ILE A 524 21.06 11.36 -22.83
CA ILE A 524 21.62 10.21 -23.55
C ILE A 524 20.68 9.00 -23.43
N VAL A 525 20.57 8.21 -24.50
CA VAL A 525 19.78 6.97 -24.59
C VAL A 525 20.73 5.76 -24.70
N CYS A 526 20.42 4.62 -24.05
CA CYS A 526 21.20 3.39 -24.14
C CYS A 526 20.32 2.14 -24.33
N CYS A 527 20.83 1.16 -25.10
CA CYS A 527 20.16 -0.11 -25.48
C CYS A 527 21.17 -1.28 -25.57
N GLY A 528 20.69 -2.54 -25.49
CA GLY A 528 21.46 -3.80 -25.61
C GLY A 528 21.95 -4.37 -24.26
N SER A 529 22.23 -5.68 -24.07
CA SER A 529 22.07 -6.93 -24.86
C SER A 529 22.14 -8.15 -23.86
N GLU A 530 22.12 -9.47 -24.14
CA GLU A 530 22.00 -10.34 -25.33
C GLU A 530 21.68 -11.83 -24.94
N THR A 531 21.68 -12.77 -25.90
CA THR A 531 21.79 -14.27 -25.85
C THR A 531 21.48 -15.11 -24.58
N ASP A 532 20.66 -16.17 -24.68
CA ASP A 532 20.99 -17.56 -24.25
C ASP A 532 19.92 -18.62 -24.61
N SER A 533 20.21 -19.88 -24.28
CA SER A 533 19.32 -21.04 -24.30
C SER A 533 19.51 -21.84 -23.00
N GLU A 534 18.49 -22.61 -22.56
CA GLU A 534 18.57 -24.08 -22.48
C GLU A 534 17.47 -24.75 -21.61
N LEU A 535 16.75 -25.66 -22.28
CA LEU A 535 16.33 -27.01 -21.92
C LEU A 535 15.80 -27.38 -20.51
N PHE A 536 14.86 -28.32 -20.54
CA PHE A 536 14.22 -28.94 -19.39
C PHE A 536 15.01 -30.18 -18.94
N ALA A 537 15.04 -30.43 -17.64
CA ALA A 537 15.34 -31.73 -17.04
C ALA A 537 14.17 -32.11 -16.13
N GLU A 538 13.88 -33.39 -16.00
CA GLU A 538 12.72 -33.90 -15.27
C GLU A 538 12.89 -33.76 -13.75
N GLU A 539 11.80 -33.50 -13.01
CA GLU A 539 11.85 -33.26 -11.55
C GLU A 539 12.01 -34.58 -10.76
N ASP A 540 13.24 -35.10 -10.74
CA ASP A 540 13.66 -36.23 -9.92
C ASP A 540 13.54 -35.94 -8.40
N GLU A 541 13.34 -36.97 -7.58
CA GLU A 541 12.76 -36.81 -6.24
C GLU A 541 13.62 -36.03 -5.21
N SER A 542 12.95 -35.26 -4.35
CA SER A 542 13.57 -34.23 -3.50
C SER A 542 14.70 -34.72 -2.56
N MET A 543 15.93 -34.30 -2.85
CA MET A 543 17.08 -34.40 -1.94
C MET A 543 16.92 -33.46 -0.73
N CYS A 544 16.98 -34.02 0.49
CA CYS A 544 16.88 -33.23 1.72
C CYS A 544 18.28 -32.81 2.24
N ARG A 545 18.41 -31.56 2.68
CA ARG A 545 19.68 -30.97 3.16
C ARG A 545 19.42 -30.04 4.34
N ALA A 546 20.06 -30.33 5.48
CA ALA A 546 20.11 -29.42 6.63
C ALA A 546 20.99 -28.17 6.34
N GLY A 547 20.75 -27.10 7.09
CA GLY A 547 21.61 -25.92 7.11
C GLY A 547 22.89 -26.15 7.93
N ASP A 548 23.93 -25.37 7.67
CA ASP A 548 25.27 -25.60 8.24
C ASP A 548 25.30 -25.53 9.79
N ARG A 549 24.51 -24.62 10.38
CA ARG A 549 24.34 -24.54 11.85
C ARG A 549 23.63 -25.77 12.44
N ILE A 550 22.65 -26.32 11.73
CA ILE A 550 21.98 -27.56 12.14
C ILE A 550 22.99 -28.70 12.10
N LEU A 551 23.75 -28.86 11.01
CA LEU A 551 24.80 -29.90 10.90
C LEU A 551 25.84 -29.83 12.02
N GLU A 552 26.18 -28.62 12.50
CA GLU A 552 27.05 -28.43 13.66
C GLU A 552 26.40 -28.88 14.97
N LEU A 553 25.13 -28.52 15.22
CA LEU A 553 24.40 -29.01 16.41
C LEU A 553 24.25 -30.54 16.41
N LEU A 554 23.96 -31.15 15.25
CA LEU A 554 23.89 -32.62 15.12
C LEU A 554 25.26 -33.28 15.36
N ARG A 555 26.36 -32.66 14.92
CA ARG A 555 27.73 -33.11 15.21
C ARG A 555 28.03 -33.08 16.71
N GLN A 556 27.62 -32.02 17.41
CA GLN A 556 27.79 -31.89 18.86
C GLN A 556 26.97 -32.92 19.63
N GLU A 557 25.73 -33.17 19.23
CA GLU A 557 24.85 -34.19 19.81
C GLU A 557 25.44 -35.62 19.65
N VAL A 558 25.95 -35.96 18.46
CA VAL A 558 26.67 -37.21 18.19
C VAL A 558 27.95 -37.31 19.04
N GLY A 559 28.69 -36.22 19.17
CA GLY A 559 29.86 -36.13 20.05
C GLY A 559 29.52 -36.40 21.52
N ALA A 560 28.40 -35.87 22.02
CA ALA A 560 27.94 -36.09 23.39
C ALA A 560 27.53 -37.55 23.66
N VAL A 561 26.94 -38.26 22.69
CA VAL A 561 26.69 -39.71 22.78
C VAL A 561 28.00 -40.50 22.78
N LEU A 562 28.94 -40.18 21.88
CA LEU A 562 30.23 -40.88 21.81
C LEU A 562 31.10 -40.64 23.06
N ALA A 563 31.00 -39.46 23.67
CA ALA A 563 31.59 -39.13 24.97
C ALA A 563 30.82 -39.69 26.18
N LYS A 564 29.80 -40.53 25.97
CA LYS A 564 28.93 -41.15 26.99
C LYS A 564 28.18 -40.16 27.89
N ARG A 565 28.10 -38.87 27.51
CA ARG A 565 27.36 -37.82 28.24
C ARG A 565 25.85 -38.00 28.07
N ILE A 566 25.42 -38.47 26.90
CA ILE A 566 24.04 -38.90 26.64
C ILE A 566 24.00 -40.44 26.73
N LYS A 567 23.18 -40.98 27.63
CA LYS A 567 23.00 -42.42 27.80
C LYS A 567 22.00 -42.98 26.77
N PRO A 568 22.17 -44.22 26.27
CA PRO A 568 21.12 -44.93 25.54
C PRO A 568 19.86 -45.14 26.38
N PHE A 569 18.70 -45.24 25.73
CA PHE A 569 17.46 -45.60 26.42
C PHE A 569 17.42 -47.13 26.66
N PRO A 570 17.37 -47.61 27.92
CA PRO A 570 17.08 -49.01 28.19
C PRO A 570 15.61 -49.31 27.91
N ILE A 571 15.32 -50.55 27.51
CA ILE A 571 13.97 -51.11 27.48
C ILE A 571 14.02 -52.46 28.19
N GLU A 572 13.37 -52.48 29.36
CA GLU A 572 13.52 -53.51 30.40
C GLU A 572 12.98 -54.86 29.94
N ASP A 573 11.76 -54.88 29.37
CA ASP A 573 11.03 -56.05 28.85
C ASP A 573 11.79 -56.97 27.86
N ASN A 574 12.94 -56.53 27.36
CA ASN A 574 13.68 -57.23 26.29
C ASN A 574 15.21 -57.11 26.42
N ALA A 575 15.72 -56.56 27.52
CA ALA A 575 17.16 -56.31 27.72
C ALA A 575 17.85 -55.62 26.51
N MET A 576 17.21 -54.58 25.95
CA MET A 576 17.69 -53.86 24.75
C MET A 576 17.98 -52.38 25.04
N LEU A 577 19.04 -51.83 24.44
CA LEU A 577 19.37 -50.41 24.39
C LEU A 577 18.95 -49.82 23.04
N VAL A 578 18.17 -48.74 23.04
CA VAL A 578 17.84 -47.97 21.83
C VAL A 578 18.83 -46.82 21.65
N CYS A 579 19.31 -46.62 20.42
CA CYS A 579 20.15 -45.47 20.07
C CYS A 579 19.36 -44.18 20.33
N PRO A 580 19.86 -43.23 21.16
CA PRO A 580 19.07 -42.07 21.55
C PRO A 580 18.73 -41.15 20.37
N LEU A 581 19.56 -41.20 19.32
CA LEU A 581 19.50 -40.37 18.12
C LEU A 581 18.63 -40.95 16.99
N CYS A 582 18.30 -42.24 17.05
CA CYS A 582 17.43 -42.90 16.08
C CYS A 582 16.05 -43.19 16.69
N PRO A 583 14.94 -43.17 15.93
CA PRO A 583 13.62 -43.43 16.50
C PRO A 583 13.47 -44.84 17.08
N PHE A 584 13.86 -45.89 16.33
CA PHE A 584 13.60 -47.29 16.72
C PHE A 584 14.86 -48.17 16.85
N ARG A 585 16.02 -47.75 16.32
CA ARG A 585 17.19 -48.62 16.14
C ARG A 585 17.76 -49.11 17.48
N GLY A 586 17.70 -50.42 17.72
CA GLY A 586 18.07 -51.05 19.00
C GLY A 586 19.20 -52.08 18.92
N PHE A 587 19.79 -52.38 20.09
CA PHE A 587 20.95 -53.25 20.29
C PHE A 587 20.81 -54.00 21.62
N ARG A 588 21.35 -55.23 21.77
CA ARG A 588 21.28 -55.99 23.03
C ARG A 588 22.12 -55.31 24.12
N SER A 589 21.58 -55.20 25.34
CA SER A 589 22.26 -54.55 26.48
C SER A 589 23.51 -55.28 26.93
N SER A 590 23.60 -56.59 26.67
CA SER A 590 24.83 -57.39 26.88
C SER A 590 25.98 -57.05 25.92
N ASN A 591 25.77 -56.19 24.91
CA ASN A 591 26.87 -55.68 24.07
C ASN A 591 26.67 -54.20 23.66
N PRO A 592 26.87 -53.24 24.59
CA PRO A 592 26.73 -51.81 24.29
C PRO A 592 27.73 -51.31 23.24
N SER A 593 28.85 -52.01 23.03
CA SER A 593 29.86 -51.62 22.03
C SER A 593 29.28 -51.56 20.61
N ARG A 594 28.29 -52.40 20.29
CA ARG A 594 27.59 -52.40 19.00
C ARG A 594 26.77 -51.11 18.78
N LEU A 595 26.24 -50.50 19.84
CA LEU A 595 25.53 -49.21 19.76
C LEU A 595 26.51 -48.08 19.46
N TYR A 596 27.63 -47.98 20.19
CA TYR A 596 28.65 -46.96 19.93
C TYR A 596 29.33 -47.13 18.56
N LYS A 597 29.52 -48.37 18.10
CA LYS A 597 29.95 -48.67 16.72
C LYS A 597 28.92 -48.21 15.68
N HIS A 598 27.63 -48.36 15.96
CA HIS A 598 26.59 -47.82 15.09
C HIS A 598 26.58 -46.28 15.05
N VAL A 599 26.69 -45.60 16.20
CA VAL A 599 26.78 -44.14 16.24
C VAL A 599 27.97 -43.66 15.39
N ARG A 600 29.16 -44.21 15.61
CA ARG A 600 30.38 -43.87 14.86
C ARG A 600 30.30 -44.16 13.36
N ASN A 601 29.66 -45.26 12.95
CA ASN A 601 29.68 -45.73 11.56
C ASN A 601 28.48 -45.26 10.71
N TYR A 602 27.47 -44.62 11.31
CA TYR A 602 26.25 -44.20 10.62
C TYR A 602 25.77 -42.78 10.94
N HIS A 603 26.11 -42.19 12.09
CA HIS A 603 25.90 -40.76 12.34
C HIS A 603 27.12 -39.98 11.87
N ASP A 604 27.28 -39.92 10.55
CA ASP A 604 28.43 -39.35 9.86
C ASP A 604 28.05 -38.14 8.99
N GLY A 605 29.06 -37.38 8.55
CA GLY A 605 28.88 -36.20 7.70
C GLY A 605 28.15 -36.47 6.37
N PRO A 606 28.54 -37.49 5.58
CA PRO A 606 27.82 -37.90 4.36
C PRO A 606 26.31 -38.17 4.58
N ARG A 607 25.95 -38.78 5.72
CA ARG A 607 24.56 -39.03 6.14
C ARG A 607 23.95 -37.88 6.95
N GLN A 608 24.57 -36.70 6.96
CA GLN A 608 24.13 -35.51 7.71
C GLN A 608 23.76 -35.82 9.17
N PHE A 609 24.52 -36.74 9.80
CA PHE A 609 24.33 -37.24 11.17
C PHE A 609 22.95 -37.88 11.46
N CYS A 610 22.14 -38.16 10.43
CA CYS A 610 20.74 -38.59 10.55
C CYS A 610 20.47 -39.82 9.64
N PRO A 611 21.00 -41.01 9.99
CA PRO A 611 20.97 -42.19 9.11
C PRO A 611 19.58 -42.83 8.94
N SER A 612 18.57 -42.40 9.70
CA SER A 612 17.24 -43.02 9.65
C SER A 612 16.36 -42.53 8.48
N GLY A 613 16.71 -41.42 7.83
CA GLY A 613 16.07 -40.98 6.58
C GLY A 613 15.60 -39.53 6.54
N THR A 614 14.96 -39.16 5.43
CA THR A 614 14.55 -37.79 5.14
C THR A 614 13.38 -37.29 6.00
N LYS A 615 12.58 -38.19 6.59
CA LYS A 615 11.44 -37.79 7.45
C LYS A 615 11.87 -37.35 8.84
N GLN A 616 12.84 -38.02 9.46
CA GLN A 616 13.47 -37.51 10.69
C GLN A 616 14.20 -36.19 10.40
N MET A 617 14.92 -36.09 9.27
CA MET A 617 15.57 -34.84 8.85
C MET A 617 14.57 -33.68 8.67
N LYS A 618 13.40 -33.92 8.06
CA LYS A 618 12.35 -32.90 7.94
C LYS A 618 11.79 -32.48 9.31
N LEU A 619 11.57 -33.44 10.21
CA LEU A 619 11.08 -33.14 11.55
C LEU A 619 12.11 -32.37 12.40
N LEU A 620 13.40 -32.71 12.34
CA LEU A 620 14.43 -31.98 13.10
C LEU A 620 14.66 -30.55 12.57
N ILE A 621 14.46 -30.32 11.26
CA ILE A 621 14.42 -28.96 10.71
C ILE A 621 13.17 -28.22 11.24
N SER A 622 12.00 -28.87 11.29
CA SER A 622 10.78 -28.28 11.88
C SER A 622 10.94 -27.93 13.37
N ILE A 623 11.56 -28.81 14.17
CA ILE A 623 11.88 -28.56 15.58
C ILE A 623 12.77 -27.32 15.69
N TYR A 624 13.87 -27.27 14.94
CA TYR A 624 14.83 -26.18 14.97
C TYR A 624 14.18 -24.85 14.56
N ASP A 625 13.41 -24.83 13.47
CA ASP A 625 12.70 -23.65 12.98
C ASP A 625 11.65 -23.18 14.01
N ASN A 626 10.91 -24.09 14.65
CA ASN A 626 9.96 -23.76 15.71
C ASN A 626 10.68 -23.14 16.92
N ASP A 627 11.80 -23.71 17.36
CA ASP A 627 12.59 -23.17 18.47
C ASP A 627 13.15 -21.77 18.14
N ARG A 628 13.65 -21.54 16.91
CA ARG A 628 14.10 -20.21 16.46
C ARG A 628 12.94 -19.20 16.43
N LEU A 629 11.76 -19.60 15.93
CA LEU A 629 10.58 -18.73 15.83
C LEU A 629 9.97 -18.37 17.19
N LEU A 630 10.10 -19.26 18.18
CA LEU A 630 9.64 -19.04 19.56
C LEU A 630 10.71 -18.39 20.46
N GLY A 631 11.88 -18.03 19.92
CA GLY A 631 12.95 -17.39 20.68
C GLY A 631 13.60 -18.28 21.75
N ARG A 632 13.44 -19.61 21.66
CA ARG A 632 14.07 -20.57 22.57
C ARG A 632 15.59 -20.61 22.33
N GLU A 633 16.37 -20.95 23.34
CA GLU A 633 17.82 -21.14 23.21
C GLU A 633 18.18 -22.23 22.18
N GLU A 634 19.39 -22.19 21.60
CA GLU A 634 19.85 -23.26 20.71
C GLU A 634 20.24 -24.50 21.49
N ARG A 635 19.56 -25.63 21.21
CA ARG A 635 19.78 -26.90 21.90
C ARG A 635 20.41 -27.95 20.96
N PRO A 636 21.44 -28.69 21.40
CA PRO A 636 22.02 -29.81 20.66
C PRO A 636 21.28 -31.12 20.96
N ASP A 637 19.94 -31.12 20.93
CA ASP A 637 19.04 -32.25 21.27
C ASP A 637 18.08 -32.63 20.13
N LEU A 638 18.41 -32.25 18.90
CA LEU A 638 17.52 -32.28 17.73
C LEU A 638 17.24 -33.70 17.22
N LEU A 639 18.23 -34.60 17.26
CA LEU A 639 18.04 -36.02 16.91
C LEU A 639 17.23 -36.72 18.01
N GLN A 640 17.54 -36.47 19.28
CA GLN A 640 16.83 -37.08 20.41
C GLN A 640 15.35 -36.64 20.46
N ARG A 641 15.05 -35.35 20.23
CA ARG A 641 13.67 -34.83 20.15
C ARG A 641 12.93 -35.35 18.91
N SER A 642 13.54 -35.29 17.73
CA SER A 642 12.90 -35.84 16.51
C SER A 642 12.66 -37.35 16.59
N ALA A 643 13.59 -38.10 17.19
CA ALA A 643 13.42 -39.52 17.47
C ALA A 643 12.27 -39.79 18.46
N THR A 644 12.09 -38.92 19.46
CA THR A 644 11.06 -39.09 20.49
C THR A 644 9.66 -38.74 19.98
N LEU A 645 9.50 -37.65 19.22
CA LEU A 645 8.25 -37.32 18.53
C LEU A 645 7.82 -38.43 17.55
N ILE A 646 8.77 -39.00 16.80
CA ILE A 646 8.48 -40.14 15.89
C ILE A 646 8.08 -41.39 16.69
N ARG A 647 8.70 -41.67 17.84
CA ARG A 647 8.27 -42.77 18.74
C ARG A 647 6.86 -42.56 19.30
N GLN A 648 6.43 -41.32 19.52
CA GLN A 648 5.11 -40.99 20.05
C GLN A 648 3.99 -41.13 19.01
N THR A 649 4.23 -40.72 17.75
CA THR A 649 3.18 -40.68 16.71
C THR A 649 3.15 -41.92 15.79
N VAL A 650 4.25 -42.65 15.64
CA VAL A 650 4.29 -43.89 14.82
C VAL A 650 3.88 -45.08 15.67
N SER A 651 2.57 -45.29 15.79
CA SER A 651 1.97 -46.51 16.33
C SER A 651 1.39 -47.38 15.19
N PRO A 652 1.58 -48.72 15.19
CA PRO A 652 2.53 -49.45 16.04
C PRO A 652 3.98 -49.06 15.74
N ALA A 653 4.88 -49.28 16.70
CA ALA A 653 6.30 -48.98 16.54
C ALA A 653 6.96 -49.83 15.44
N LEU A 654 7.98 -49.30 14.76
CA LEU A 654 8.72 -50.04 13.75
C LEU A 654 9.72 -51.02 14.38
N GLU A 655 10.12 -52.04 13.62
CA GLU A 655 11.15 -52.98 14.06
C GLU A 655 12.45 -52.28 14.46
N ARG A 656 13.05 -52.74 15.57
CA ARG A 656 14.32 -52.21 16.10
C ARG A 656 15.54 -52.55 15.22
N SER A 657 15.35 -53.39 14.20
CA SER A 657 16.28 -53.70 13.11
C SER A 657 16.39 -52.55 12.09
N ILE A 658 15.28 -51.85 11.81
CA ILE A 658 15.17 -50.88 10.72
C ILE A 658 15.94 -49.60 11.08
N ASN A 659 16.65 -49.06 10.10
CA ASN A 659 17.18 -47.70 10.16
C ASN A 659 16.39 -46.79 9.21
N GLN A 660 16.24 -47.17 7.93
CA GLN A 660 15.57 -46.36 6.91
C GLN A 660 14.03 -46.36 7.07
N ILE A 661 13.51 -45.57 8.02
CA ILE A 661 12.08 -45.49 8.36
C ILE A 661 11.21 -44.91 7.23
N ASP A 662 11.82 -44.20 6.27
CA ASP A 662 11.13 -43.43 5.23
C ASP A 662 10.08 -44.23 4.44
N ARG A 663 10.24 -45.55 4.28
CA ARG A 663 9.27 -46.41 3.58
C ARG A 663 8.00 -46.68 4.40
N TYR A 664 8.13 -46.77 5.72
CA TYR A 664 7.15 -47.37 6.63
C TYR A 664 6.21 -46.37 7.32
N ILE A 665 6.41 -45.07 7.13
CA ILE A 665 5.61 -44.01 7.78
C ILE A 665 5.04 -43.01 6.77
N ARG A 666 3.95 -42.31 7.08
CA ARG A 666 3.35 -41.25 6.25
C ARG A 666 3.10 -39.99 7.07
N LEU A 667 3.10 -38.82 6.43
CA LEU A 667 2.73 -37.56 7.06
C LEU A 667 1.21 -37.41 6.98
N VAL A 668 0.57 -37.26 8.14
CA VAL A 668 -0.87 -37.03 8.29
C VAL A 668 -1.09 -35.64 8.86
N LEU A 669 -2.08 -34.92 8.37
CA LEU A 669 -2.49 -33.63 8.91
C LEU A 669 -3.69 -33.82 9.85
N THR A 670 -3.44 -33.68 11.15
CA THR A 670 -4.40 -33.83 12.25
C THR A 670 -4.91 -32.47 12.73
N GLY A 671 -5.89 -32.44 13.64
CA GLY A 671 -6.31 -31.22 14.33
C GLY A 671 -5.19 -30.63 15.21
N SER A 672 -4.35 -31.48 15.79
CA SER A 672 -3.14 -31.12 16.55
C SER A 672 -2.02 -30.59 15.65
N GLY A 673 -1.76 -31.22 14.51
CA GLY A 673 -0.78 -30.75 13.53
C GLY A 673 -0.31 -31.79 12.51
N PRO A 674 0.85 -31.57 11.86
CA PRO A 674 1.46 -32.58 11.02
C PRO A 674 2.12 -33.67 11.88
N GLU A 675 1.72 -34.92 11.69
CA GLU A 675 2.22 -36.06 12.47
C GLU A 675 2.75 -37.16 11.54
N TYR A 676 3.77 -37.91 11.99
CA TYR A 676 4.24 -39.09 11.27
C TYR A 676 3.60 -40.35 11.87
N TRP A 677 2.73 -41.01 11.11
CA TRP A 677 2.04 -42.24 11.52
C TRP A 677 2.62 -43.46 10.79
N ASN A 678 2.43 -44.67 11.36
CA ASN A 678 2.78 -45.93 10.69
C ASN A 678 1.91 -46.10 9.43
N LEU A 679 2.49 -46.62 8.34
CA LEU A 679 1.77 -46.91 7.10
C LEU A 679 0.57 -47.86 7.32
N THR A 680 0.69 -48.86 8.19
CA THR A 680 -0.40 -49.79 8.51
C THR A 680 -1.57 -49.04 9.18
N ALA A 681 -1.29 -48.18 10.15
CA ALA A 681 -2.31 -47.35 10.79
C ALA A 681 -2.95 -46.35 9.81
N VAL A 682 -2.18 -45.80 8.86
CA VAL A 682 -2.68 -44.90 7.80
C VAL A 682 -3.55 -45.61 6.75
N LEU A 683 -3.46 -46.94 6.65
CA LEU A 683 -4.35 -47.78 5.83
C LEU A 683 -5.59 -48.29 6.60
N GLN A 684 -5.64 -48.10 7.92
CA GLN A 684 -6.74 -48.55 8.79
C GLN A 684 -7.55 -47.38 9.39
N ALA A 685 -6.97 -46.18 9.43
CA ALA A 685 -7.62 -44.98 9.96
C ALA A 685 -8.46 -44.27 8.88
N PRO A 686 -9.62 -43.67 9.24
CA PRO A 686 -10.46 -42.92 8.32
C PRO A 686 -9.80 -41.58 7.95
N LEU A 687 -8.95 -41.60 6.93
CA LEU A 687 -8.21 -40.45 6.42
C LEU A 687 -8.57 -40.19 4.96
N ARG A 688 -8.62 -38.90 4.57
CA ARG A 688 -8.71 -38.48 3.16
C ARG A 688 -7.31 -38.31 2.57
N ARG A 689 -7.15 -38.59 1.27
CA ARG A 689 -5.87 -38.51 0.56
C ARG A 689 -5.93 -37.65 -0.70
N ALA A 690 -5.60 -36.38 -0.56
CA ALA A 690 -5.38 -35.47 -1.69
C ALA A 690 -3.92 -35.61 -2.20
N ARG A 691 -3.74 -36.20 -3.39
CA ARG A 691 -2.43 -36.54 -3.98
C ARG A 691 -1.55 -37.42 -3.08
N ASN A 692 -0.65 -36.81 -2.32
CA ASN A 692 0.33 -37.44 -1.43
C ASN A 692 0.24 -36.89 0.00
N ILE A 693 -0.79 -36.06 0.28
CA ILE A 693 -1.12 -35.52 1.60
C ILE A 693 -2.27 -36.36 2.16
N TYR A 694 -2.12 -36.84 3.39
CA TYR A 694 -3.15 -37.53 4.15
C TYR A 694 -3.70 -36.57 5.20
N TYR A 695 -5.00 -36.54 5.44
CA TYR A 695 -5.59 -35.63 6.43
C TYR A 695 -6.85 -36.19 7.11
N SER A 696 -7.10 -35.67 8.31
CA SER A 696 -8.20 -36.05 9.23
C SER A 696 -9.43 -35.15 9.11
N VAL A 697 -10.53 -35.55 9.78
CA VAL A 697 -11.76 -34.75 9.89
C VAL A 697 -11.52 -33.40 10.56
N ASP A 698 -10.75 -33.36 11.65
CA ASP A 698 -10.50 -32.12 12.41
C ASP A 698 -9.67 -31.12 11.59
N PHE A 699 -8.69 -31.62 10.84
CA PHE A 699 -7.94 -30.79 9.91
C PHE A 699 -8.82 -30.29 8.75
N ALA A 700 -9.71 -31.13 8.22
CA ALA A 700 -10.65 -30.75 7.18
C ALA A 700 -11.62 -29.64 7.65
N GLN A 701 -12.19 -29.80 8.84
CA GLN A 701 -13.09 -28.86 9.51
C GLN A 701 -12.39 -27.53 9.78
N MET A 702 -11.17 -27.58 10.32
CA MET A 702 -10.35 -26.39 10.56
C MET A 702 -9.98 -25.66 9.25
N LEU A 703 -9.60 -26.39 8.19
CA LEU A 703 -9.25 -25.84 6.88
C LEU A 703 -10.47 -25.22 6.18
N PHE A 704 -11.64 -25.85 6.26
CA PHE A 704 -12.92 -25.31 5.79
C PHE A 704 -13.24 -23.96 6.46
N GLN A 705 -13.22 -23.92 7.80
CA GLN A 705 -13.41 -22.69 8.59
C GLN A 705 -12.45 -21.57 8.19
N GLN A 706 -11.14 -21.84 8.17
CA GLN A 706 -10.16 -20.80 7.85
C GLN A 706 -10.29 -20.31 6.40
N THR A 707 -10.67 -21.18 5.47
CA THR A 707 -10.90 -20.80 4.07
C THR A 707 -12.08 -19.83 3.94
N LEU A 708 -13.20 -20.11 4.64
CA LEU A 708 -14.38 -19.24 4.65
C LEU A 708 -14.11 -17.90 5.36
N VAL A 709 -13.60 -17.94 6.60
CA VAL A 709 -13.36 -16.73 7.41
C VAL A 709 -12.31 -15.82 6.76
N GLN A 710 -11.24 -16.37 6.18
CA GLN A 710 -10.29 -15.59 5.39
C GLN A 710 -10.81 -15.21 3.99
N ASN A 711 -12.06 -15.55 3.64
CA ASN A 711 -12.71 -15.26 2.35
C ASN A 711 -11.86 -15.75 1.14
N ALA A 712 -11.17 -16.89 1.25
CA ALA A 712 -10.17 -17.33 0.27
C ALA A 712 -9.16 -16.24 -0.17
N LYS A 713 -8.86 -15.27 0.72
CA LYS A 713 -7.85 -14.22 0.51
C LYS A 713 -6.48 -14.73 0.94
N ALA A 714 -5.44 -14.22 0.30
CA ALA A 714 -4.10 -14.18 0.88
C ALA A 714 -3.94 -12.99 1.86
N ARG A 715 -4.98 -12.62 2.63
CA ARG A 715 -4.93 -11.48 3.58
C ARG A 715 -3.92 -11.75 4.70
N VAL A 716 -2.68 -11.35 4.49
CA VAL A 716 -1.72 -11.17 5.58
C VAL A 716 -2.35 -10.25 6.62
N LEU A 717 -2.33 -10.68 7.89
CA LEU A 717 -2.75 -9.86 9.02
C LEU A 717 -2.04 -8.51 8.96
N GLY A 718 -2.81 -7.42 8.84
CA GLY A 718 -2.28 -6.06 8.58
C GLY A 718 -1.39 -5.49 9.69
N SER A 719 -1.24 -6.22 10.80
CA SER A 719 -0.38 -5.92 11.93
C SER A 719 0.83 -6.87 12.06
N CYS A 720 0.84 -8.05 11.42
CA CYS A 720 1.87 -9.07 11.63
C CYS A 720 3.02 -8.98 10.61
N PRO A 721 4.27 -8.69 11.03
CA PRO A 721 5.40 -8.49 10.11
C PRO A 721 5.95 -9.76 9.44
N LEU A 722 5.61 -10.97 9.92
CA LEU A 722 6.17 -12.24 9.42
C LEU A 722 5.88 -12.52 7.94
N CYS A 723 4.64 -12.32 7.52
CA CYS A 723 4.09 -13.08 6.39
C CYS A 723 4.31 -12.44 4.99
N ARG A 724 5.24 -11.48 4.85
CA ARG A 724 5.40 -10.65 3.62
C ARG A 724 6.71 -10.80 2.84
N VAL A 725 7.64 -11.68 3.24
CA VAL A 725 9.00 -11.74 2.65
C VAL A 725 9.27 -12.96 1.72
N LEU A 726 8.38 -13.95 1.65
CA LEU A 726 8.65 -15.22 0.96
C LEU A 726 7.61 -15.61 -0.11
N ILE A 727 8.09 -16.40 -1.08
CA ILE A 727 7.34 -17.14 -2.13
C ILE A 727 6.98 -16.35 -3.40
N LYS A 728 7.93 -16.23 -4.35
CA LYS A 728 7.62 -15.94 -5.77
C LYS A 728 6.96 -17.16 -6.46
N ALA A 729 5.72 -17.47 -6.07
CA ALA A 729 4.84 -18.49 -6.65
C ALA A 729 3.36 -18.03 -6.51
N PRO A 730 2.34 -18.66 -7.12
CA PRO A 730 0.99 -18.06 -7.20
C PRO A 730 0.30 -17.87 -5.84
N TRP A 731 0.00 -16.61 -5.53
CA TRP A 731 -0.35 -16.09 -4.20
C TRP A 731 -1.85 -16.17 -3.87
N GLN A 732 -2.34 -17.29 -3.29
CA GLN A 732 -3.77 -17.38 -2.90
C GLN A 732 -4.09 -17.99 -1.52
N VAL A 733 -3.17 -18.71 -0.86
CA VAL A 733 -3.49 -19.51 0.35
C VAL A 733 -2.83 -19.00 1.65
N HIS A 734 -1.91 -18.02 1.60
CA HIS A 734 -1.05 -17.69 2.74
C HIS A 734 -1.76 -17.21 4.03
N ALA A 735 -2.96 -16.63 3.97
CA ALA A 735 -3.71 -16.27 5.19
C ALA A 735 -4.32 -17.49 5.88
N ILE A 736 -4.80 -18.45 5.08
CA ILE A 736 -5.30 -19.73 5.56
C ILE A 736 -4.15 -20.49 6.22
N MET A 737 -2.98 -20.55 5.55
CA MET A 737 -1.75 -21.12 6.12
C MET A 737 -1.35 -20.44 7.43
N ALA A 738 -1.30 -19.10 7.47
CA ALA A 738 -0.95 -18.36 8.69
C ALA A 738 -1.93 -18.62 9.84
N ALA A 739 -3.24 -18.68 9.55
CA ALA A 739 -4.26 -18.98 10.55
C ALA A 739 -4.19 -20.44 11.06
N LEU A 740 -3.81 -21.38 10.18
CA LEU A 740 -3.51 -22.77 10.56
C LEU A 740 -2.26 -22.84 11.45
N HIS A 741 -1.16 -22.17 11.10
CA HIS A 741 0.04 -22.09 11.95
C HIS A 741 -0.21 -21.37 13.30
N THR A 742 -1.32 -20.64 13.49
CA THR A 742 -1.73 -20.10 14.80
C THR A 742 -2.67 -20.99 15.60
N ARG A 743 -3.18 -22.09 15.02
CA ARG A 743 -4.04 -23.10 15.70
C ARG A 743 -3.32 -24.44 15.91
N VAL A 744 -2.48 -24.82 14.95
CA VAL A 744 -1.57 -25.97 15.02
C VAL A 744 -0.40 -25.59 15.92
N HIS A 745 -0.29 -26.25 17.06
CA HIS A 745 0.76 -25.99 18.05
C HIS A 745 1.67 -27.21 18.19
N GLY A 746 2.97 -27.02 17.98
CA GLY A 746 3.97 -28.06 18.23
C GLY A 746 5.18 -27.99 17.31
N ASP A 747 6.24 -28.69 17.69
CA ASP A 747 7.53 -28.69 16.98
C ASP A 747 7.46 -29.24 15.52
N ALA A 748 6.34 -29.86 15.12
CA ALA A 748 6.10 -30.36 13.77
C ALA A 748 5.35 -29.37 12.83
N ALA A 749 4.98 -28.17 13.30
CA ALA A 749 4.11 -27.25 12.55
C ALA A 749 4.67 -26.81 11.19
N SER A 750 6.01 -26.76 11.01
CA SER A 750 6.66 -26.38 9.75
C SER A 750 6.59 -27.47 8.66
N LEU A 751 6.02 -28.65 8.96
CA LEU A 751 5.76 -29.70 7.97
C LEU A 751 4.47 -29.48 7.16
N LEU A 752 3.67 -28.45 7.48
CA LEU A 752 2.53 -28.05 6.63
C LEU A 752 3.00 -27.64 5.22
N PRO A 753 2.21 -27.90 4.15
CA PRO A 753 2.64 -27.60 2.79
C PRO A 753 2.97 -26.12 2.58
N SER A 754 4.13 -25.82 1.97
CA SER A 754 4.62 -24.44 1.81
C SER A 754 4.18 -23.74 0.51
N HIS A 755 3.46 -24.43 -0.38
CA HIS A 755 3.08 -23.92 -1.70
C HIS A 755 1.62 -24.17 -2.04
N ALA A 756 0.98 -23.18 -2.70
CA ALA A 756 -0.43 -23.26 -3.10
C ALA A 756 -0.75 -24.45 -4.02
N LYS A 757 0.21 -24.97 -4.80
CA LYS A 757 0.03 -26.14 -5.67
C LYS A 757 -0.33 -27.42 -4.90
N ASP A 758 0.03 -27.47 -3.62
CA ASP A 758 -0.15 -28.62 -2.74
C ASP A 758 -1.41 -28.45 -1.88
N TRP A 759 -1.78 -27.20 -1.55
CA TRP A 759 -3.04 -26.85 -0.85
C TRP A 759 -4.29 -26.94 -1.71
N TRP A 760 -4.25 -26.48 -2.97
CA TRP A 760 -5.45 -26.48 -3.83
C TRP A 760 -6.10 -27.87 -3.96
N PRO A 761 -5.34 -28.97 -4.15
CA PRO A 761 -5.85 -30.34 -4.04
C PRO A 761 -6.66 -30.63 -2.77
N VAL A 762 -6.21 -30.19 -1.59
CA VAL A 762 -6.89 -30.44 -0.31
C VAL A 762 -8.15 -29.57 -0.17
N LEU A 763 -8.06 -28.30 -0.60
CA LEU A 763 -9.21 -27.39 -0.64
C LEU A 763 -10.27 -27.87 -1.63
N GLU A 764 -9.85 -28.44 -2.76
CA GLU A 764 -10.72 -28.99 -3.77
C GLU A 764 -11.50 -30.16 -3.18
N ASP A 765 -10.78 -31.15 -2.64
CA ASP A 765 -11.36 -32.34 -2.01
C ASP A 765 -12.40 -31.99 -0.92
N ILE A 766 -12.11 -30.99 -0.09
CA ILE A 766 -13.03 -30.50 0.94
C ILE A 766 -14.27 -29.83 0.34
N PHE A 767 -14.09 -28.87 -0.59
CA PHE A 767 -15.20 -28.09 -1.13
C PHE A 767 -16.00 -28.81 -2.24
N THR A 768 -15.54 -29.97 -2.73
CA THR A 768 -16.32 -30.91 -3.57
C THR A 768 -16.93 -32.07 -2.76
N SER A 769 -16.72 -32.14 -1.44
CA SER A 769 -17.39 -33.12 -0.59
C SER A 769 -18.91 -32.96 -0.61
N SER A 770 -19.64 -34.07 -0.44
CA SER A 770 -21.11 -34.07 -0.35
C SER A 770 -21.61 -33.10 0.72
N ALA A 771 -21.05 -33.14 1.93
CA ALA A 771 -21.45 -32.25 3.02
C ALA A 771 -21.36 -30.75 2.67
N VAL A 772 -20.36 -30.31 1.89
CA VAL A 772 -20.30 -28.91 1.40
C VAL A 772 -21.34 -28.62 0.33
N ILE A 773 -21.58 -29.58 -0.59
CA ILE A 773 -22.58 -29.46 -1.65
C ILE A 773 -24.00 -29.41 -1.05
N ASP A 774 -24.29 -30.30 -0.11
CA ASP A 774 -25.56 -30.37 0.61
C ASP A 774 -25.80 -29.12 1.45
N MET A 775 -24.76 -28.57 2.10
CA MET A 775 -24.83 -27.28 2.79
C MET A 775 -25.16 -26.14 1.81
N GLU A 776 -24.48 -26.03 0.66
CA GLU A 776 -24.76 -25.00 -0.34
C GLU A 776 -26.20 -25.12 -0.89
N ALA A 777 -26.68 -26.35 -1.12
CA ALA A 777 -28.03 -26.63 -1.58
C ALA A 777 -29.11 -26.34 -0.52
N ASN A 778 -28.85 -26.65 0.76
CA ASN A 778 -29.74 -26.34 1.88
C ASN A 778 -29.89 -24.82 2.04
N LEU A 779 -28.77 -24.08 2.10
CA LEU A 779 -28.76 -22.61 2.27
C LEU A 779 -29.39 -21.86 1.09
N LEU A 780 -29.39 -22.46 -0.11
CA LEU A 780 -30.08 -21.90 -1.27
C LEU A 780 -31.59 -22.21 -1.26
N ARG A 781 -31.98 -23.42 -0.82
CA ARG A 781 -33.40 -23.77 -0.57
C ARG A 781 -34.02 -22.92 0.53
N GLU A 782 -33.29 -22.64 1.61
CA GLU A 782 -33.71 -21.75 2.70
C GLU A 782 -34.00 -20.32 2.19
N ALA A 783 -33.07 -19.73 1.44
CA ALA A 783 -33.26 -18.42 0.81
C ALA A 783 -34.46 -18.39 -0.18
N ILE A 784 -34.69 -19.47 -0.93
CA ILE A 784 -35.86 -19.61 -1.81
C ILE A 784 -37.15 -19.75 -0.99
N GLY A 785 -37.15 -20.46 0.14
CA GLY A 785 -38.26 -20.50 1.09
C GLY A 785 -38.65 -19.11 1.57
N HIS A 786 -37.66 -18.31 1.98
CA HIS A 786 -37.81 -16.90 2.38
C HIS A 786 -38.00 -15.90 1.21
N LYS A 787 -38.29 -16.42 0.00
CA LYS A 787 -38.64 -15.63 -1.20
C LYS A 787 -37.54 -14.70 -1.71
N GLU A 788 -36.26 -15.01 -1.51
CA GLU A 788 -35.15 -14.13 -1.95
C GLU A 788 -35.10 -13.90 -3.46
N CYS A 789 -35.48 -14.88 -4.28
CA CYS A 789 -35.43 -14.76 -5.74
C CYS A 789 -36.55 -13.90 -6.33
N LEU A 790 -37.52 -13.44 -5.52
CA LEU A 790 -38.69 -12.68 -5.97
C LEU A 790 -38.32 -11.43 -6.78
N CYS A 791 -37.29 -10.70 -6.31
CA CYS A 791 -36.58 -9.70 -7.09
C CYS A 791 -35.11 -10.06 -7.16
N LEU A 792 -34.56 -10.10 -8.38
CA LEU A 792 -33.13 -10.24 -8.62
C LEU A 792 -32.53 -8.90 -9.03
N SER A 793 -31.35 -8.59 -8.52
CA SER A 793 -30.47 -7.53 -9.03
C SER A 793 -29.27 -8.18 -9.69
N ILE A 794 -28.98 -7.82 -10.95
CA ILE A 794 -28.08 -8.55 -11.85
C ILE A 794 -27.05 -7.59 -12.50
N ASP A 795 -25.77 -7.95 -12.44
CA ASP A 795 -24.62 -7.14 -12.91
C ASP A 795 -23.38 -8.06 -13.13
N ALA A 796 -22.34 -7.61 -13.83
CA ALA A 796 -21.18 -8.43 -14.22
C ALA A 796 -19.82 -7.69 -14.27
N THR A 797 -18.98 -7.88 -13.24
CA THR A 797 -17.67 -7.21 -13.10
C THR A 797 -16.56 -7.83 -13.96
N LEU A 798 -15.64 -7.02 -14.49
CA LEU A 798 -14.55 -7.50 -15.37
C LEU A 798 -13.18 -7.70 -14.69
N ARG A 799 -12.96 -7.06 -13.54
CA ARG A 799 -11.60 -6.75 -13.05
C ARG A 799 -10.78 -7.98 -12.61
N CYS A 800 -11.38 -8.91 -11.87
CA CYS A 800 -10.68 -10.13 -11.43
C CYS A 800 -10.32 -11.05 -12.62
N CYS A 801 -11.16 -11.09 -13.65
CA CYS A 801 -10.92 -11.85 -14.88
C CYS A 801 -9.70 -11.35 -15.69
N LEU A 802 -9.24 -10.12 -15.48
CA LEU A 802 -7.99 -9.61 -16.07
C LEU A 802 -6.73 -10.32 -15.55
N SER A 803 -6.82 -11.08 -14.46
CA SER A 803 -5.71 -11.87 -13.89
C SER A 803 -5.63 -13.31 -14.44
N VAL A 804 -6.58 -13.73 -15.28
CA VAL A 804 -6.62 -15.09 -15.81
C VAL A 804 -5.49 -15.30 -16.83
N LEU A 805 -4.70 -16.37 -16.62
CA LEU A 805 -3.62 -16.78 -17.50
C LEU A 805 -4.14 -17.14 -18.90
N GLY A 806 -3.31 -16.98 -19.94
CA GLY A 806 -3.65 -17.41 -21.31
C GLY A 806 -4.62 -16.52 -22.10
N GLN A 807 -5.32 -15.59 -21.44
CA GLN A 807 -6.31 -14.72 -22.09
C GLN A 807 -5.69 -13.39 -22.56
N PRO A 808 -6.02 -12.90 -23.77
CA PRO A 808 -5.52 -11.62 -24.30
C PRO A 808 -6.21 -10.42 -23.65
N LYS A 809 -5.56 -9.24 -23.70
CA LYS A 809 -6.08 -8.00 -23.09
C LYS A 809 -7.28 -7.44 -23.87
N ARG A 810 -8.28 -6.90 -23.18
CA ARG A 810 -9.60 -6.47 -23.75
C ARG A 810 -9.56 -5.37 -24.84
N ARG A 811 -8.42 -4.75 -25.13
CA ARG A 811 -8.32 -3.66 -26.14
C ARG A 811 -7.03 -3.76 -26.95
N ARG A 812 -7.00 -4.60 -28.00
CA ARG A 812 -6.07 -4.52 -29.15
C ARG A 812 -6.48 -5.44 -30.31
N SER A 813 -5.68 -5.44 -31.38
CA SER A 813 -6.00 -5.94 -32.71
C SER A 813 -6.07 -7.47 -32.83
N SER A 814 -6.64 -7.95 -33.94
CA SER A 814 -6.77 -9.38 -34.29
C SER A 814 -5.48 -10.19 -34.14
N ARG A 815 -4.32 -9.56 -34.38
CA ARG A 815 -2.99 -10.18 -34.23
C ARG A 815 -2.66 -10.60 -32.78
N GLU A 816 -3.26 -9.97 -31.76
CA GLU A 816 -3.18 -10.40 -30.36
C GLU A 816 -4.24 -11.46 -30.00
N ALA A 817 -5.42 -11.46 -30.65
CA ALA A 817 -6.44 -12.49 -30.44
C ALA A 817 -5.95 -13.88 -30.88
N VAL A 818 -5.27 -13.96 -32.04
CA VAL A 818 -4.61 -15.17 -32.55
C VAL A 818 -3.54 -15.72 -31.58
N GLN A 819 -3.06 -14.95 -30.60
CA GLN A 819 -2.03 -15.38 -29.63
C GLN A 819 -2.59 -15.92 -28.30
N ALA A 820 -3.91 -16.04 -28.15
CA ALA A 820 -4.51 -16.64 -26.96
C ALA A 820 -4.12 -18.11 -26.76
N ALA A 821 -4.20 -18.59 -25.51
CA ALA A 821 -4.07 -20.01 -25.15
C ALA A 821 -5.43 -20.71 -24.96
N PHE A 822 -6.52 -19.97 -25.19
CA PHE A 822 -7.92 -20.41 -25.12
C PHE A 822 -8.65 -19.86 -26.35
N ASP A 823 -9.65 -20.58 -26.82
CA ASP A 823 -10.67 -20.14 -27.78
C ASP A 823 -11.57 -19.04 -27.19
N GLU A 824 -12.32 -18.29 -28.02
CA GLU A 824 -13.13 -17.17 -27.49
C GLU A 824 -14.32 -17.60 -26.64
N GLU A 825 -14.86 -18.82 -26.82
CA GLU A 825 -16.01 -19.36 -26.10
C GLU A 825 -15.64 -19.72 -24.66
N SER A 826 -14.47 -20.35 -24.45
CA SER A 826 -13.98 -20.69 -23.12
C SER A 826 -13.38 -19.51 -22.34
N MET A 827 -13.20 -18.32 -22.93
CA MET A 827 -12.61 -17.17 -22.25
C MET A 827 -13.51 -16.53 -21.18
N LEU A 828 -13.12 -16.64 -19.92
CA LEU A 828 -13.79 -15.96 -18.80
C LEU A 828 -13.42 -14.47 -18.77
N ARG A 829 -14.30 -13.58 -19.24
CA ARG A 829 -14.06 -12.12 -19.27
C ARG A 829 -14.72 -11.35 -18.12
N ARG A 830 -15.75 -11.92 -17.48
CA ARG A 830 -16.51 -11.29 -16.40
C ARG A 830 -16.82 -12.25 -15.25
N VAL A 831 -17.23 -11.70 -14.11
CA VAL A 831 -17.93 -12.40 -13.03
C VAL A 831 -19.32 -11.81 -12.90
N PHE A 832 -20.30 -12.61 -13.31
CA PHE A 832 -21.73 -12.36 -13.20
C PHE A 832 -22.17 -12.56 -11.76
N THR A 833 -22.89 -11.59 -11.19
CA THR A 833 -23.38 -11.61 -9.81
C THR A 833 -24.88 -11.36 -9.77
N VAL A 834 -25.56 -12.13 -8.92
CA VAL A 834 -27.01 -12.06 -8.73
C VAL A 834 -27.30 -11.90 -7.24
N ARG A 835 -28.08 -10.88 -6.91
CA ARG A 835 -28.45 -10.52 -5.53
C ARG A 835 -29.96 -10.68 -5.34
N GLY A 836 -30.36 -11.33 -4.25
CA GLY A 836 -31.77 -11.49 -3.88
C GLY A 836 -32.36 -10.23 -3.23
N ARG A 837 -33.67 -10.25 -2.97
CA ARG A 837 -34.44 -9.09 -2.48
C ARG A 837 -33.90 -8.47 -1.18
N THR A 838 -33.30 -9.25 -0.26
CA THR A 838 -32.67 -8.71 0.97
C THR A 838 -31.14 -8.66 0.89
N ASN A 839 -30.59 -8.73 -0.33
CA ASN A 839 -29.16 -8.75 -0.62
C ASN A 839 -28.46 -10.07 -0.25
N ALA A 840 -29.14 -11.21 -0.42
CA ALA A 840 -28.50 -12.52 -0.51
C ALA A 840 -27.54 -12.57 -1.73
N THR A 841 -26.35 -13.18 -1.63
CA THR A 841 -25.56 -13.51 -2.83
C THR A 841 -26.04 -14.84 -3.39
N LEU A 842 -27.09 -14.78 -4.21
CA LEU A 842 -27.70 -15.96 -4.82
C LEU A 842 -26.77 -16.57 -5.87
N LEU A 843 -26.04 -15.75 -6.64
CA LEU A 843 -25.07 -16.24 -7.62
C LEU A 843 -23.81 -15.36 -7.72
N MET A 844 -22.69 -16.00 -8.04
CA MET A 844 -21.41 -15.36 -8.35
C MET A 844 -20.55 -16.33 -9.17
N MET A 845 -20.58 -16.21 -10.50
CA MET A 845 -19.91 -17.13 -11.44
C MET A 845 -19.12 -16.37 -12.50
N ALA A 846 -18.02 -16.95 -12.98
CA ALA A 846 -17.23 -16.39 -14.07
C ALA A 846 -17.80 -16.82 -15.43
N CYS A 847 -17.96 -15.87 -16.35
CA CYS A 847 -18.62 -16.03 -17.64
C CYS A 847 -17.87 -15.31 -18.79
N GLN A 848 -18.27 -15.60 -20.02
CA GLN A 848 -17.73 -14.99 -21.24
C GLN A 848 -18.13 -13.52 -21.40
N SER A 849 -19.39 -13.20 -21.13
CA SER A 849 -20.02 -11.91 -21.45
C SER A 849 -21.22 -11.61 -20.54
N ASP A 850 -21.83 -10.45 -20.76
CA ASP A 850 -22.99 -9.88 -20.04
C ASP A 850 -24.19 -9.60 -20.97
N ASP A 851 -24.26 -10.33 -22.09
CA ASP A 851 -25.42 -10.34 -22.98
C ASP A 851 -26.58 -11.19 -22.42
N ALA A 852 -27.77 -11.01 -22.99
CA ALA A 852 -28.99 -11.65 -22.49
C ALA A 852 -28.94 -13.20 -22.49
N GLN A 853 -28.32 -13.81 -23.51
CA GLN A 853 -28.25 -15.26 -23.66
C GLN A 853 -27.28 -15.86 -22.63
N THR A 854 -26.08 -15.29 -22.50
CA THR A 854 -25.09 -15.71 -21.48
C THR A 854 -25.63 -15.51 -20.07
N CYS A 855 -26.32 -14.41 -19.80
CA CYS A 855 -26.93 -14.16 -18.50
C CYS A 855 -28.05 -15.17 -18.18
N ALA A 856 -28.86 -15.56 -19.16
CA ALA A 856 -29.88 -16.61 -18.98
C ALA A 856 -29.25 -17.99 -18.74
N GLN A 857 -28.24 -18.37 -19.54
CA GLN A 857 -27.50 -19.63 -19.33
C GLN A 857 -26.93 -19.70 -17.91
N VAL A 858 -26.16 -18.68 -17.47
CA VAL A 858 -25.53 -18.67 -16.16
C VAL A 858 -26.55 -18.64 -15.01
N LEU A 859 -27.73 -18.02 -15.19
CA LEU A 859 -28.84 -18.14 -14.24
C LEU A 859 -29.37 -19.58 -14.14
N SER A 860 -29.57 -20.26 -15.28
CA SER A 860 -30.05 -21.65 -15.31
C SER A 860 -29.06 -22.69 -14.78
N GLU A 861 -27.76 -22.47 -14.96
CA GLU A 861 -26.70 -23.26 -14.33
C GLU A 861 -26.59 -22.98 -12.82
N GLY A 862 -26.89 -21.73 -12.41
CA GLY A 862 -26.59 -21.21 -11.09
C GLY A 862 -27.70 -21.31 -10.03
N LEU A 863 -28.97 -21.35 -10.45
CA LEU A 863 -30.15 -21.35 -9.57
C LEU A 863 -31.09 -22.53 -9.91
N PRO A 864 -31.64 -23.24 -8.90
CA PRO A 864 -32.57 -24.32 -9.15
C PRO A 864 -33.89 -23.80 -9.72
N ALA A 865 -34.61 -24.65 -10.46
CA ALA A 865 -35.84 -24.29 -11.17
C ALA A 865 -36.95 -23.68 -10.28
N GLU A 866 -37.00 -24.01 -8.99
CA GLU A 866 -37.91 -23.35 -8.03
C GLU A 866 -37.55 -21.87 -7.83
N GLY A 867 -36.25 -21.56 -7.68
CA GLY A 867 -35.75 -20.19 -7.57
C GLY A 867 -35.99 -19.38 -8.84
N LEU A 868 -35.88 -20.00 -10.02
CA LEU A 868 -36.18 -19.36 -11.30
C LEU A 868 -37.69 -19.11 -11.49
N ARG A 869 -38.55 -20.07 -11.10
CA ARG A 869 -40.03 -19.87 -11.05
C ARG A 869 -40.45 -18.80 -10.05
N GLN A 870 -39.62 -18.46 -9.07
CA GLN A 870 -39.93 -17.44 -8.07
C GLN A 870 -39.66 -16.01 -8.56
N VAL A 871 -38.83 -15.82 -9.59
CA VAL A 871 -38.47 -14.49 -10.11
C VAL A 871 -39.69 -13.83 -10.74
N GLN A 872 -40.07 -12.66 -10.20
CA GLN A 872 -41.09 -11.78 -10.79
C GLN A 872 -40.50 -10.46 -11.29
N TYR A 873 -39.38 -10.01 -10.71
CA TYR A 873 -38.78 -8.71 -10.99
C TYR A 873 -37.25 -8.80 -11.16
N VAL A 874 -36.69 -8.07 -12.12
CA VAL A 874 -35.25 -8.04 -12.39
C VAL A 874 -34.73 -6.60 -12.57
N SER A 875 -33.71 -6.20 -11.82
CA SER A 875 -33.00 -4.92 -11.99
C SER A 875 -31.65 -5.12 -12.70
N VAL A 876 -31.38 -4.30 -13.73
CA VAL A 876 -30.15 -4.33 -14.57
C VAL A 876 -29.76 -2.92 -15.06
N ASP A 877 -28.52 -2.74 -15.48
CA ASP A 877 -27.98 -1.43 -15.94
C ASP A 877 -28.43 -1.03 -17.36
N ASN A 878 -28.94 -1.98 -18.14
CA ASN A 878 -29.40 -1.76 -19.51
C ASN A 878 -30.46 -2.81 -19.92
N PRO A 879 -31.70 -2.71 -19.39
CA PRO A 879 -32.78 -3.58 -19.79
C PRO A 879 -33.14 -3.38 -21.25
N SER A 880 -33.63 -4.44 -21.89
CA SER A 880 -34.16 -4.37 -23.25
C SER A 880 -35.27 -5.40 -23.43
N ARG A 881 -36.09 -5.17 -24.45
CA ARG A 881 -37.17 -6.09 -24.83
C ARG A 881 -36.66 -7.49 -25.15
N HIS A 882 -35.50 -7.58 -25.81
CA HIS A 882 -34.80 -8.84 -26.07
C HIS A 882 -34.43 -9.54 -24.76
N TYR A 883 -33.76 -8.82 -23.84
CA TYR A 883 -33.32 -9.37 -22.57
C TYR A 883 -34.50 -9.85 -21.70
N LEU A 884 -35.61 -9.10 -21.67
CA LEU A 884 -36.84 -9.50 -20.97
C LEU A 884 -37.44 -10.80 -21.53
N LEU A 885 -37.50 -10.94 -22.86
CA LEU A 885 -37.97 -12.19 -23.48
C LEU A 885 -36.99 -13.35 -23.24
N THR A 886 -35.69 -13.12 -23.33
CA THR A 886 -34.66 -14.15 -23.08
C THR A 886 -34.67 -14.64 -21.63
N LEU A 887 -34.92 -13.77 -20.65
CA LEU A 887 -35.07 -14.20 -19.24
C LEU A 887 -36.41 -14.89 -18.97
N LYS A 888 -37.50 -14.53 -19.67
CA LYS A 888 -38.81 -15.19 -19.52
C LYS A 888 -38.81 -16.66 -19.93
N THR A 889 -37.86 -17.14 -20.75
CA THR A 889 -37.77 -18.57 -21.12
C THR A 889 -37.38 -19.46 -19.94
N ILE A 890 -36.60 -18.92 -18.99
CA ILE A 890 -36.14 -19.63 -17.78
C ILE A 890 -36.88 -19.19 -16.51
N CYS A 891 -37.35 -17.93 -16.46
CA CYS A 891 -38.11 -17.35 -15.36
C CYS A 891 -39.56 -17.09 -15.82
N PRO A 892 -40.45 -18.12 -15.84
CA PRO A 892 -41.77 -18.00 -16.46
C PRO A 892 -42.68 -16.95 -15.78
N ASN A 893 -42.45 -16.68 -14.50
CA ASN A 893 -43.21 -15.70 -13.72
C ASN A 893 -42.62 -14.26 -13.78
N LEU A 894 -41.56 -14.02 -14.56
CA LEU A 894 -40.93 -12.70 -14.70
C LEU A 894 -41.92 -11.71 -15.32
N GLN A 895 -42.37 -10.74 -14.54
CA GLN A 895 -43.34 -9.72 -14.97
C GLN A 895 -42.63 -8.52 -15.60
N LEU A 896 -41.62 -7.97 -14.92
CA LEU A 896 -41.04 -6.66 -15.21
C LEU A 896 -39.52 -6.64 -15.07
N MET A 897 -38.85 -5.84 -15.90
CA MET A 897 -37.45 -5.43 -15.73
C MET A 897 -37.35 -3.94 -15.45
N ALA A 898 -36.38 -3.53 -14.63
CA ALA A 898 -36.13 -2.15 -14.25
C ALA A 898 -34.68 -1.73 -14.54
N LEU A 899 -34.49 -0.48 -15.00
CA LEU A 899 -33.17 0.13 -15.24
C LEU A 899 -32.63 0.73 -13.95
N ASP A 900 -31.39 0.39 -13.56
CA ASP A 900 -30.76 1.00 -12.39
C ASP A 900 -30.68 2.54 -12.51
N PRO A 901 -31.27 3.32 -11.58
CA PRO A 901 -31.15 4.77 -11.58
C PRO A 901 -29.73 5.24 -11.25
N VAL A 902 -28.99 4.54 -10.38
CA VAL A 902 -27.72 5.02 -9.81
C VAL A 902 -26.61 5.12 -10.87
N HIS A 903 -26.61 4.20 -11.84
CA HIS A 903 -25.67 4.14 -12.96
C HIS A 903 -25.60 5.41 -13.81
N LEU A 904 -26.68 6.20 -13.89
CA LEU A 904 -26.68 7.45 -14.63
C LEU A 904 -25.70 8.46 -14.01
N ALA A 905 -25.78 8.64 -12.69
CA ALA A 905 -24.85 9.52 -11.96
C ALA A 905 -23.41 8.99 -12.03
N MET A 906 -23.21 7.67 -11.87
CA MET A 906 -21.87 7.05 -11.95
C MET A 906 -21.22 7.21 -13.33
N THR A 907 -22.02 7.20 -14.40
CA THR A 907 -21.54 7.45 -15.77
C THR A 907 -21.14 8.91 -15.97
N CYS A 908 -21.89 9.86 -15.40
CA CYS A 908 -21.52 11.28 -15.39
C CYS A 908 -20.25 11.55 -14.57
N GLU A 909 -20.09 10.90 -13.42
CA GLU A 909 -18.92 11.04 -12.54
C GLU A 909 -17.59 10.66 -13.23
N TYR A 910 -17.62 9.89 -14.32
CA TYR A 910 -16.43 9.64 -15.15
C TYR A 910 -15.84 10.91 -15.78
N ALA A 911 -16.63 11.94 -16.08
CA ALA A 911 -16.14 13.23 -16.59
C ALA A 911 -15.39 14.05 -15.51
N SER A 912 -15.68 13.79 -14.23
CA SER A 912 -15.09 14.45 -13.06
C SER A 912 -14.18 13.48 -12.27
N SER A 913 -13.48 12.59 -13.00
CA SER A 913 -12.49 11.62 -12.46
C SER A 913 -13.00 10.74 -11.31
N ARG A 914 -14.27 10.33 -11.35
CA ARG A 914 -15.00 9.57 -10.30
C ARG A 914 -15.22 10.32 -8.99
N ARG A 915 -15.12 11.66 -8.99
CA ARG A 915 -15.45 12.52 -7.84
C ARG A 915 -16.91 12.98 -7.90
N ARG A 916 -17.58 13.13 -6.74
CA ARG A 916 -18.92 13.71 -6.63
C ARG A 916 -18.86 15.24 -6.65
N THR A 917 -19.52 15.86 -7.61
CA THR A 917 -19.56 17.32 -7.81
C THR A 917 -20.93 17.90 -7.42
N GLY A 918 -21.11 19.22 -7.54
CA GLY A 918 -22.42 19.85 -7.28
C GLY A 918 -23.53 19.21 -8.13
N PHE A 919 -23.29 19.13 -9.45
CA PHE A 919 -24.18 18.47 -10.40
C PHE A 919 -24.49 17.01 -10.01
N THR A 920 -23.48 16.18 -9.71
CA THR A 920 -23.76 14.74 -9.43
C THR A 920 -24.38 14.51 -8.05
N ARG A 921 -24.22 15.43 -7.08
CA ARG A 921 -24.97 15.42 -5.81
C ARG A 921 -26.46 15.68 -6.05
N VAL A 922 -26.81 16.71 -6.82
CA VAL A 922 -28.21 17.03 -7.16
C VAL A 922 -28.84 15.93 -8.01
N LEU A 923 -28.13 15.44 -9.03
CA LEU A 923 -28.58 14.31 -9.84
C LEU A 923 -28.81 13.04 -8.99
N ARG A 924 -27.97 12.77 -7.98
CA ARG A 924 -28.21 11.66 -7.03
C ARG A 924 -29.45 11.88 -6.17
N ARG A 925 -29.73 13.10 -5.67
CA ARG A 925 -31.01 13.43 -5.00
C ARG A 925 -32.21 13.18 -5.91
N MET A 926 -32.15 13.59 -7.18
CA MET A 926 -33.21 13.35 -8.16
C MET A 926 -33.45 11.84 -8.36
N LEU A 927 -32.38 11.06 -8.50
CA LEU A 927 -32.46 9.61 -8.73
C LEU A 927 -33.03 8.84 -7.55
N CYS A 928 -33.00 9.37 -6.31
CA CYS A 928 -33.70 8.79 -5.17
C CYS A 928 -35.22 8.71 -5.38
N LYS A 929 -35.83 9.62 -6.15
CA LYS A 929 -37.27 9.59 -6.47
C LYS A 929 -37.70 8.37 -7.32
N PHE A 930 -36.76 7.64 -7.95
CA PHE A 930 -37.06 6.33 -8.56
C PHE A 930 -37.09 5.17 -7.55
N THR A 931 -36.69 5.42 -6.31
CA THR A 931 -36.65 4.43 -5.21
C THR A 931 -37.53 4.78 -4.02
N ALA A 932 -38.02 6.02 -3.97
CA ALA A 932 -39.08 6.49 -3.09
C ALA A 932 -40.40 5.74 -3.32
N VAL A 933 -41.27 5.78 -2.30
CA VAL A 933 -42.57 5.08 -2.30
C VAL A 933 -43.62 5.97 -1.65
N ASP A 934 -44.64 6.34 -2.42
CA ASP A 934 -45.85 6.98 -1.90
C ASP A 934 -46.74 5.89 -1.31
N SER A 935 -46.99 5.96 -0.01
CA SER A 935 -47.80 4.93 0.67
C SER A 935 -49.29 4.98 0.30
N THR A 936 -49.76 6.05 -0.34
CA THR A 936 -51.17 6.26 -0.74
C THR A 936 -51.51 5.71 -2.12
N LEU A 937 -50.52 5.35 -2.93
CA LEU A 937 -50.67 4.88 -4.30
C LEU A 937 -50.26 3.40 -4.48
N ASP A 938 -50.79 2.77 -5.53
CA ASP A 938 -50.37 1.45 -6.00
C ASP A 938 -49.52 1.54 -7.27
N ALA A 939 -49.02 0.41 -7.76
CA ALA A 939 -48.24 0.36 -9.00
C ALA A 939 -49.02 0.80 -10.26
N GLY A 940 -50.35 0.74 -10.23
CA GLY A 940 -51.25 1.11 -11.32
C GLY A 940 -51.33 2.63 -11.54
N ALA A 941 -51.02 3.45 -10.53
CA ALA A 941 -50.95 4.91 -10.66
C ALA A 941 -49.94 5.38 -11.72
N TRP A 942 -48.90 4.58 -12.01
CA TRP A 942 -47.93 4.83 -13.09
C TRP A 942 -48.23 4.03 -14.37
N GLY A 943 -49.42 3.45 -14.50
CA GLY A 943 -49.80 2.61 -15.63
C GLY A 943 -49.13 1.23 -15.66
N LYS A 944 -49.41 0.48 -16.73
CA LYS A 944 -48.95 -0.91 -16.89
C LYS A 944 -47.41 -1.03 -16.91
N PHE A 945 -46.90 -2.17 -16.45
CA PHE A 945 -45.48 -2.51 -16.55
C PHE A 945 -44.98 -2.44 -18.00
N PHE A 946 -43.85 -1.76 -18.22
CA PHE A 946 -43.27 -1.61 -19.54
C PHE A 946 -42.44 -2.85 -19.95
N ASP A 947 -42.76 -3.45 -21.10
CA ASP A 947 -42.05 -4.62 -21.67
C ASP A 947 -41.01 -4.24 -22.74
N GLY A 948 -40.94 -2.96 -23.12
CA GLY A 948 -40.17 -2.48 -24.26
C GLY A 948 -40.95 -2.39 -25.58
N ARG A 949 -42.29 -2.57 -25.59
CA ARG A 949 -43.17 -2.13 -26.69
C ARG A 949 -43.80 -0.78 -26.40
N ASN A 950 -44.13 -0.06 -27.47
CA ASN A 950 -45.19 0.95 -27.52
C ASN A 950 -45.13 1.95 -26.34
N SER A 951 -43.92 2.44 -26.03
CA SER A 951 -43.74 3.53 -25.08
C SER A 951 -44.70 4.67 -25.45
N PRO A 952 -45.48 5.22 -24.51
CA PRO A 952 -46.31 6.39 -24.78
C PRO A 952 -45.45 7.48 -25.41
N PRO A 953 -45.91 8.14 -26.50
CA PRO A 953 -45.13 9.16 -27.19
C PRO A 953 -44.75 10.31 -26.24
N LEU A 954 -43.76 11.10 -26.64
CA LEU A 954 -43.38 12.29 -25.88
C LEU A 954 -44.50 13.34 -25.99
N THR A 955 -45.02 13.76 -24.85
CA THR A 955 -45.94 14.90 -24.75
C THR A 955 -45.25 16.20 -25.14
N ALA A 956 -46.02 17.24 -25.49
CA ALA A 956 -45.47 18.56 -25.82
C ALA A 956 -44.60 19.15 -24.69
N ALA A 957 -44.94 18.87 -23.43
CA ALA A 957 -44.13 19.24 -22.27
C ALA A 957 -42.79 18.50 -22.24
N GLU A 958 -42.78 17.18 -22.44
CA GLU A 958 -41.53 16.40 -22.50
C GLU A 958 -40.65 16.81 -23.69
N ILE A 959 -41.23 17.09 -24.86
CA ILE A 959 -40.48 17.60 -26.02
C ILE A 959 -39.83 18.95 -25.68
N LYS A 960 -40.59 19.89 -25.11
CA LYS A 960 -40.07 21.19 -24.64
C LYS A 960 -38.91 21.03 -23.66
N PHE A 961 -39.05 20.17 -22.65
CA PHE A 961 -38.00 19.95 -21.65
C PHE A 961 -36.79 19.18 -22.22
N ARG A 962 -36.98 18.27 -23.19
CA ARG A 962 -35.87 17.60 -23.90
C ARG A 962 -35.03 18.60 -24.69
N ASN A 963 -35.67 19.51 -25.43
CA ASN A 963 -34.98 20.58 -26.13
C ASN A 963 -34.15 21.43 -25.13
N GLN A 964 -34.73 21.75 -23.96
CA GLN A 964 -34.06 22.47 -22.86
C GLN A 964 -32.85 21.72 -22.23
N ILE A 965 -32.72 20.40 -22.43
CA ILE A 965 -31.51 19.63 -22.05
C ILE A 965 -30.40 19.81 -23.10
N GLU A 966 -30.75 19.88 -24.38
CA GLU A 966 -29.79 19.96 -25.49
C GLU A 966 -29.22 21.37 -25.66
N ASP A 967 -30.07 22.39 -25.67
CA ASP A 967 -29.65 23.80 -25.79
C ASP A 967 -29.20 24.43 -24.44
N ARG A 968 -29.51 23.79 -23.30
CA ARG A 968 -29.33 24.31 -21.92
C ARG A 968 -30.11 25.62 -21.66
N SER A 969 -31.26 25.84 -22.31
CA SER A 969 -31.96 27.13 -22.35
C SER A 969 -32.93 27.41 -21.21
N MET A 970 -33.19 26.49 -20.27
CA MET A 970 -34.03 26.81 -19.11
C MET A 970 -33.41 27.97 -18.33
N ARG A 971 -34.23 28.97 -17.96
CA ARG A 971 -33.77 30.17 -17.23
C ARG A 971 -33.16 29.77 -15.90
N GLN A 972 -31.99 30.34 -15.57
CA GLN A 972 -31.22 29.95 -14.38
C GLN A 972 -32.06 30.03 -13.10
N ALA A 973 -32.84 31.10 -12.92
CA ALA A 973 -33.71 31.27 -11.74
C ALA A 973 -34.83 30.22 -11.66
N ASP A 974 -35.40 29.81 -12.81
CA ASP A 974 -36.45 28.77 -12.84
C ASP A 974 -35.84 27.38 -12.60
N ALA A 975 -34.65 27.12 -13.14
CA ALA A 975 -33.89 25.89 -12.90
C ALA A 975 -33.47 25.75 -11.43
N VAL A 976 -32.86 26.78 -10.83
CA VAL A 976 -32.43 26.76 -9.42
C VAL A 976 -33.63 26.53 -8.49
N ARG A 977 -34.73 27.28 -8.66
CA ARG A 977 -35.97 27.15 -7.89
C ARG A 977 -36.52 25.71 -7.90
N LEU A 978 -36.51 25.05 -9.07
CA LEU A 978 -36.95 23.66 -9.22
C LEU A 978 -36.05 22.67 -8.45
N LEU A 979 -34.73 22.88 -8.46
CA LEU A 979 -33.75 22.05 -7.76
C LEU A 979 -33.75 22.29 -6.23
N GLU A 980 -34.12 23.48 -5.79
CA GLU A 980 -34.33 23.83 -4.38
C GLU A 980 -35.60 23.17 -3.84
N SER A 981 -36.70 23.17 -4.61
CA SER A 981 -37.95 22.46 -4.30
C SER A 981 -37.89 20.93 -4.42
N LEU A 982 -36.70 20.34 -4.66
CA LEU A 982 -36.53 18.90 -4.82
C LEU A 982 -36.65 18.16 -3.47
N ASP A 983 -37.85 17.68 -3.16
CA ASP A 983 -38.05 16.58 -2.21
C ASP A 983 -37.60 15.24 -2.84
N PRO A 984 -36.66 14.50 -2.23
CA PRO A 984 -36.24 13.17 -2.66
C PRO A 984 -37.05 12.02 -2.02
N THR A 985 -38.01 12.32 -1.12
CA THR A 985 -38.77 11.32 -0.35
C THR A 985 -40.06 10.86 -1.05
N THR A 986 -40.65 11.70 -1.90
CA THR A 986 -41.72 11.34 -2.84
C THR A 986 -41.18 10.67 -4.12
N PRO A 987 -42.00 9.86 -4.83
CA PRO A 987 -41.66 9.37 -6.15
C PRO A 987 -41.77 10.46 -7.24
N PHE A 988 -41.25 10.18 -8.44
CA PHE A 988 -41.64 10.96 -9.64
C PHE A 988 -43.07 10.55 -10.04
N TYR A 989 -44.00 11.50 -10.08
CA TYR A 989 -45.41 11.22 -10.42
C TYR A 989 -45.65 11.22 -11.94
N SER A 990 -44.79 11.87 -12.73
CA SER A 990 -44.88 11.84 -14.20
C SER A 990 -43.52 11.85 -14.88
N ARG A 991 -43.43 11.31 -16.10
CA ARG A 991 -42.23 11.43 -16.93
C ARG A 991 -41.89 12.91 -17.22
N ALA A 992 -42.90 13.76 -17.38
CA ALA A 992 -42.70 15.20 -17.59
C ALA A 992 -41.91 15.85 -16.44
N GLU A 993 -42.22 15.49 -15.18
CA GLU A 993 -41.46 15.91 -13.99
C GLU A 993 -39.99 15.46 -14.06
N TRP A 994 -39.74 14.19 -14.42
CA TRP A 994 -38.38 13.66 -14.61
C TRP A 994 -37.59 14.43 -15.67
N VAL A 995 -38.17 14.65 -16.85
CA VAL A 995 -37.50 15.38 -17.94
C VAL A 995 -37.30 16.86 -17.57
N GLN A 996 -38.27 17.49 -16.90
CA GLN A 996 -38.15 18.86 -16.39
C GLN A 996 -36.98 19.01 -15.41
N MET A 997 -36.84 18.07 -14.47
CA MET A 997 -35.75 18.09 -13.49
C MET A 997 -34.39 17.83 -14.13
N LEU A 998 -34.31 17.01 -15.18
CA LEU A 998 -33.11 16.87 -16.00
C LEU A 998 -32.75 18.17 -16.74
N ALA A 999 -33.74 18.86 -17.31
CA ALA A 999 -33.54 20.16 -17.96
C ALA A 999 -33.05 21.23 -16.97
N ALA A 1000 -33.61 21.24 -15.74
CA ALA A 1000 -33.17 22.10 -14.66
C ALA A 1000 -31.72 21.82 -14.24
N VAL A 1001 -31.35 20.56 -13.95
CA VAL A 1001 -29.99 20.22 -13.48
C VAL A 1001 -28.91 20.45 -14.52
N VAL A 1002 -29.24 20.30 -15.82
CA VAL A 1002 -28.35 20.63 -16.94
C VAL A 1002 -28.22 22.14 -17.13
N SER A 1003 -29.33 22.88 -17.04
CA SER A 1003 -29.34 24.33 -17.24
C SER A 1003 -28.72 25.09 -16.06
N ALA A 1004 -28.82 24.57 -14.84
CA ALA A 1004 -28.19 25.14 -13.64
C ALA A 1004 -26.67 24.94 -13.60
N HIS A 1005 -26.16 23.83 -14.15
CA HIS A 1005 -24.75 23.43 -14.10
C HIS A 1005 -24.09 23.34 -15.49
N ARG A 1006 -24.39 24.28 -16.40
CA ARG A 1006 -24.01 24.24 -17.84
C ARG A 1006 -22.55 23.86 -18.09
N GLN A 1007 -21.61 24.46 -17.35
CA GLN A 1007 -20.17 24.19 -17.48
C GLN A 1007 -19.76 22.74 -17.17
N GLU A 1008 -20.48 22.05 -16.29
CA GLU A 1008 -20.26 20.63 -16.01
C GLU A 1008 -21.04 19.75 -16.99
N ALA A 1009 -22.25 20.16 -17.37
CA ALA A 1009 -23.07 19.46 -18.36
C ALA A 1009 -22.39 19.31 -19.74
N ASP A 1010 -21.52 20.24 -20.13
CA ASP A 1010 -20.72 20.15 -21.36
C ASP A 1010 -19.45 19.29 -21.26
N ARG A 1011 -19.07 18.78 -20.07
CA ARG A 1011 -17.89 17.91 -19.93
C ARG A 1011 -18.08 16.56 -20.61
N LEU A 1012 -17.01 16.07 -21.25
CA LEU A 1012 -16.95 14.77 -21.90
C LEU A 1012 -16.76 13.65 -20.85
N ALA A 1013 -17.66 12.66 -20.83
CA ALA A 1013 -17.47 11.44 -20.05
C ALA A 1013 -16.61 10.44 -20.87
N PRO A 1014 -15.36 10.13 -20.47
CA PRO A 1014 -14.41 9.36 -21.29
C PRO A 1014 -14.71 7.85 -21.37
N GLY A 1015 -15.72 7.37 -20.65
CA GLY A 1015 -16.26 6.01 -20.79
C GLY A 1015 -17.15 5.86 -22.03
N PRO A 1016 -18.32 6.51 -22.08
CA PRO A 1016 -19.24 6.48 -23.22
C PRO A 1016 -18.86 7.42 -24.37
N ASN A 1017 -17.85 8.29 -24.20
CA ASN A 1017 -17.43 9.31 -25.16
C ASN A 1017 -18.56 10.25 -25.61
N ARG A 1018 -19.37 10.71 -24.63
CA ARG A 1018 -20.47 11.68 -24.81
C ARG A 1018 -20.38 12.80 -23.77
N ARG A 1019 -20.90 13.99 -24.06
CA ARG A 1019 -21.05 15.07 -23.06
C ARG A 1019 -22.11 14.68 -22.03
N ILE A 1020 -22.01 15.22 -20.81
CA ILE A 1020 -22.98 14.93 -19.74
C ILE A 1020 -24.42 15.26 -20.16
N TRP A 1021 -24.68 16.40 -20.82
CA TRP A 1021 -26.03 16.73 -21.30
C TRP A 1021 -26.55 15.71 -22.33
N GLN A 1022 -25.69 15.14 -23.17
CA GLN A 1022 -26.08 14.08 -24.13
C GLN A 1022 -26.46 12.78 -23.42
N LEU A 1023 -25.84 12.47 -22.28
CA LEU A 1023 -26.23 11.34 -21.43
C LEU A 1023 -27.61 11.59 -20.82
N LEU A 1024 -27.88 12.80 -20.32
CA LEU A 1024 -29.19 13.15 -19.76
C LEU A 1024 -30.29 13.27 -20.83
N HIS A 1025 -29.97 13.75 -22.05
CA HIS A 1025 -30.88 13.74 -23.20
C HIS A 1025 -31.19 12.30 -23.69
N THR A 1026 -30.28 11.36 -23.46
CA THR A 1026 -30.52 9.92 -23.66
C THR A 1026 -31.39 9.35 -22.53
N ALA A 1027 -31.16 9.76 -21.27
CA ALA A 1027 -31.90 9.29 -20.10
C ALA A 1027 -33.37 9.75 -20.05
N SER A 1028 -33.70 10.85 -20.73
CA SER A 1028 -35.06 11.36 -20.92
C SER A 1028 -35.75 10.84 -22.19
N ALA A 1029 -35.19 9.84 -22.89
CA ALA A 1029 -35.90 9.20 -24.01
C ALA A 1029 -37.15 8.47 -23.47
N ALA A 1030 -38.22 8.38 -24.27
CA ALA A 1030 -39.51 7.87 -23.76
C ALA A 1030 -39.38 6.44 -23.23
N ASP A 1031 -38.84 5.53 -24.04
CA ASP A 1031 -38.56 4.13 -23.69
C ASP A 1031 -37.59 3.99 -22.51
N ARG A 1032 -36.50 4.79 -22.49
CA ARG A 1032 -35.52 4.75 -21.39
C ARG A 1032 -36.09 5.30 -20.09
N SER A 1033 -37.00 6.27 -20.16
CA SER A 1033 -37.75 6.79 -19.02
C SER A 1033 -38.69 5.73 -18.48
N GLU A 1034 -39.45 5.02 -19.33
CA GLU A 1034 -40.32 3.92 -18.89
C GLU A 1034 -39.54 2.82 -18.15
N TRP A 1035 -38.31 2.48 -18.59
CA TRP A 1035 -37.45 1.55 -17.87
C TRP A 1035 -36.99 2.06 -16.49
N TYR A 1036 -36.84 3.37 -16.28
CA TYR A 1036 -36.63 3.95 -14.94
C TYR A 1036 -37.91 3.91 -14.10
N PHE A 1037 -39.06 4.30 -14.66
CA PHE A 1037 -40.37 4.27 -14.00
C PHE A 1037 -40.80 2.85 -13.59
N ASN A 1038 -40.31 1.81 -14.26
CA ASN A 1038 -40.45 0.44 -13.82
C ASN A 1038 -39.88 0.17 -12.40
N ASN A 1039 -38.92 0.96 -11.88
CA ASN A 1039 -38.50 0.86 -10.46
C ASN A 1039 -39.60 1.30 -9.49
N ILE A 1040 -40.32 2.37 -9.85
CA ILE A 1040 -41.43 2.93 -9.07
C ILE A 1040 -42.58 1.92 -9.09
N ARG A 1041 -42.98 1.44 -10.27
CA ARG A 1041 -43.98 0.37 -10.44
C ARG A 1041 -43.62 -0.89 -9.65
N LEU A 1042 -42.38 -1.35 -9.73
CA LEU A 1042 -41.85 -2.47 -8.94
C LEU A 1042 -42.05 -2.24 -7.44
N ARG A 1043 -41.61 -1.09 -6.91
CA ARG A 1043 -41.67 -0.80 -5.47
C ARG A 1043 -43.10 -0.68 -4.95
N HIS A 1044 -44.02 -0.10 -5.71
CA HIS A 1044 -45.45 -0.06 -5.33
C HIS A 1044 -46.19 -1.39 -5.63
N SER A 1045 -45.50 -2.40 -6.17
CA SER A 1045 -45.98 -3.79 -6.26
C SER A 1045 -45.50 -4.66 -5.09
N PHE A 1046 -44.54 -4.18 -4.29
CA PHE A 1046 -43.95 -4.95 -3.18
C PHE A 1046 -44.72 -4.74 -1.86
N PRO A 1047 -44.92 -5.80 -1.04
CA PRO A 1047 -45.39 -5.64 0.33
C PRO A 1047 -44.48 -4.69 1.12
N ARG A 1048 -45.06 -3.74 1.86
CA ARG A 1048 -44.30 -2.69 2.58
C ARG A 1048 -43.18 -3.25 3.47
N SER A 1049 -43.39 -4.41 4.09
CA SER A 1049 -42.40 -5.12 4.93
C SER A 1049 -41.15 -5.61 4.19
N TYR A 1050 -41.18 -5.70 2.85
CA TYR A 1050 -40.03 -6.12 2.04
C TYR A 1050 -39.19 -4.93 1.55
N LEU A 1051 -39.76 -3.72 1.49
CA LEU A 1051 -39.11 -2.52 0.94
C LEU A 1051 -37.87 -2.09 1.73
N ASN A 1052 -37.90 -2.24 3.06
CA ASN A 1052 -36.83 -1.83 3.98
C ASN A 1052 -35.47 -2.50 3.73
N LEU A 1053 -35.44 -3.59 2.96
CA LEU A 1053 -34.24 -4.37 2.64
C LEU A 1053 -33.96 -4.41 1.13
N LEU A 1054 -34.90 -3.92 0.30
CA LEU A 1054 -34.84 -3.95 -1.16
C LEU A 1054 -33.86 -2.89 -1.68
N PRO A 1055 -32.76 -3.28 -2.38
CA PRO A 1055 -31.76 -2.33 -2.85
C PRO A 1055 -32.26 -1.39 -3.93
N ALA A 1056 -31.52 -0.29 -4.13
CA ALA A 1056 -31.65 0.58 -5.29
C ALA A 1056 -30.96 -0.08 -6.51
N GLY A 1057 -31.75 -0.57 -7.46
CA GLY A 1057 -31.28 -1.13 -8.74
C GLY A 1057 -30.14 -2.14 -8.58
N THR A 1058 -28.95 -1.78 -9.12
CA THR A 1058 -27.74 -2.63 -9.10
C THR A 1058 -26.69 -2.20 -8.07
N ALA A 1059 -26.97 -1.20 -7.22
CA ALA A 1059 -26.03 -0.71 -6.21
C ALA A 1059 -25.56 -1.81 -5.22
N SER A 1060 -26.38 -2.83 -4.96
CA SER A 1060 -26.03 -3.99 -4.12
C SER A 1060 -25.08 -5.00 -4.79
N ASN A 1061 -24.98 -4.96 -6.12
CA ASN A 1061 -23.94 -5.65 -6.89
C ASN A 1061 -22.66 -4.83 -6.90
N GLU A 1062 -22.70 -3.51 -7.16
CA GLU A 1062 -21.51 -2.65 -7.11
C GLU A 1062 -20.79 -2.70 -5.74
N SER A 1063 -21.54 -2.76 -4.63
CA SER A 1063 -20.95 -3.02 -3.31
C SER A 1063 -20.24 -4.38 -3.23
N LEU A 1064 -20.84 -5.45 -3.77
CA LEU A 1064 -20.21 -6.77 -3.84
C LEU A 1064 -19.02 -6.79 -4.83
N HIS A 1065 -19.07 -6.01 -5.90
CA HIS A 1065 -17.96 -5.85 -6.84
C HIS A 1065 -16.79 -5.17 -6.18
N HIS A 1066 -17.01 -4.14 -5.34
CA HIS A 1066 -15.95 -3.53 -4.55
C HIS A 1066 -15.31 -4.56 -3.60
N GLU A 1067 -16.11 -5.43 -2.97
CA GLU A 1067 -15.60 -6.55 -2.19
C GLU A 1067 -14.78 -7.55 -3.04
N ILE A 1068 -15.30 -8.06 -4.15
CA ILE A 1068 -14.57 -8.94 -5.10
C ILE A 1068 -13.25 -8.30 -5.52
N ASN A 1069 -13.26 -7.01 -5.85
CA ASN A 1069 -12.07 -6.24 -6.20
C ASN A 1069 -11.06 -6.13 -5.04
N SER A 1070 -11.51 -6.13 -3.78
CA SER A 1070 -10.63 -6.28 -2.63
C SER A 1070 -10.11 -7.71 -2.47
N TRP A 1071 -10.93 -8.74 -2.71
CA TRP A 1071 -10.60 -10.15 -2.51
C TRP A 1071 -9.60 -10.71 -3.55
N PHE A 1072 -9.51 -10.05 -4.71
CA PHE A 1072 -8.58 -10.35 -5.78
C PHE A 1072 -7.48 -9.29 -5.97
N ARG A 1073 -7.41 -8.23 -5.14
CA ARG A 1073 -6.45 -7.11 -5.27
C ARG A 1073 -4.98 -7.55 -5.36
N GLU A 1074 -4.61 -8.58 -4.61
CA GLU A 1074 -3.25 -9.15 -4.57
C GLU A 1074 -3.05 -10.33 -5.56
N THR A 1075 -4.10 -10.75 -6.27
CA THR A 1075 -4.07 -11.88 -7.22
C THR A 1075 -3.53 -11.44 -8.58
N GLN A 1076 -2.21 -11.52 -8.77
CA GLN A 1076 -1.57 -11.15 -10.04
C GLN A 1076 -1.91 -12.09 -11.21
N LYS A 1077 -2.04 -13.40 -10.94
CA LYS A 1077 -2.24 -14.47 -11.93
C LYS A 1077 -3.12 -15.59 -11.35
N ILE A 1078 -4.07 -16.10 -12.12
CA ILE A 1078 -4.98 -17.21 -11.76
C ILE A 1078 -5.29 -18.12 -12.96
N HIS A 1079 -5.65 -19.38 -12.68
CA HIS A 1079 -6.20 -20.34 -13.63
C HIS A 1079 -7.74 -20.25 -13.67
N GLN A 1080 -8.38 -20.54 -14.81
CA GLN A 1080 -9.84 -20.48 -14.95
C GLN A 1080 -10.57 -21.37 -13.93
N SER A 1081 -10.12 -22.62 -13.82
CA SER A 1081 -10.56 -23.60 -12.82
C SER A 1081 -10.43 -23.08 -11.37
N SER A 1082 -9.28 -22.49 -11.03
CA SER A 1082 -9.06 -21.83 -9.73
C SER A 1082 -9.97 -20.63 -9.50
N LEU A 1083 -10.27 -19.84 -10.53
CA LEU A 1083 -11.19 -18.70 -10.43
C LEU A 1083 -12.61 -19.18 -10.14
N LYS A 1084 -13.14 -20.13 -10.92
CA LYS A 1084 -14.47 -20.73 -10.70
C LYS A 1084 -14.61 -21.28 -9.28
N MET A 1085 -13.64 -22.07 -8.82
CA MET A 1085 -13.65 -22.64 -7.46
C MET A 1085 -13.55 -21.57 -6.36
N LYS A 1086 -12.68 -20.56 -6.50
CA LYS A 1086 -12.56 -19.47 -5.52
C LYS A 1086 -13.85 -18.65 -5.41
N LEU A 1087 -14.54 -18.40 -6.54
CA LEU A 1087 -15.83 -17.70 -6.54
C LEU A 1087 -16.94 -18.52 -5.84
N ARG A 1088 -16.98 -19.85 -6.03
CA ARG A 1088 -17.91 -20.74 -5.31
C ARG A 1088 -17.70 -20.69 -3.79
N ILE A 1089 -16.45 -20.76 -3.32
CA ILE A 1089 -16.10 -20.63 -1.89
C ILE A 1089 -16.57 -19.27 -1.33
N LEU A 1090 -16.38 -18.19 -2.08
CA LEU A 1090 -16.80 -16.84 -1.72
C LEU A 1090 -18.34 -16.67 -1.70
N ARG A 1091 -19.06 -17.31 -2.64
CA ARG A 1091 -20.53 -17.38 -2.66
C ARG A 1091 -21.03 -18.07 -1.39
N LEU A 1092 -20.49 -19.25 -1.08
CA LEU A 1092 -20.86 -20.02 0.11
C LEU A 1092 -20.63 -19.22 1.41
N GLY A 1093 -19.48 -18.56 1.56
CA GLY A 1093 -19.23 -17.70 2.73
C GLY A 1093 -20.22 -16.53 2.86
N LYS A 1094 -20.59 -15.88 1.74
CA LYS A 1094 -21.64 -14.84 1.73
C LYS A 1094 -23.02 -15.42 2.07
N LEU A 1095 -23.36 -16.60 1.56
CA LEU A 1095 -24.65 -17.24 1.75
C LEU A 1095 -24.84 -17.79 3.18
N ILE A 1096 -23.82 -18.42 3.76
CA ILE A 1096 -23.78 -18.82 5.19
C ILE A 1096 -24.03 -17.59 6.07
N SER A 1097 -23.27 -16.51 5.85
CA SER A 1097 -23.42 -15.27 6.62
C SER A 1097 -24.83 -14.69 6.53
N HIS A 1098 -25.43 -14.77 5.34
CA HIS A 1098 -26.71 -14.14 5.05
C HIS A 1098 -27.86 -14.91 5.69
N ASN A 1099 -27.98 -16.22 5.50
CA ASN A 1099 -29.01 -17.03 6.19
C ASN A 1099 -28.87 -16.87 7.72
N ALA A 1100 -27.65 -17.05 8.24
CA ALA A 1100 -27.36 -16.96 9.67
C ALA A 1100 -27.72 -15.61 10.32
N ALA A 1101 -27.63 -14.50 9.58
CA ALA A 1101 -28.03 -13.17 10.05
C ALA A 1101 -29.50 -12.84 9.76
N MET A 1102 -30.01 -13.14 8.57
CA MET A 1102 -31.34 -12.71 8.16
C MET A 1102 -32.45 -13.53 8.80
N TYR A 1103 -32.27 -14.84 8.98
CA TYR A 1103 -33.35 -15.73 9.41
C TYR A 1103 -33.32 -16.07 10.91
N HIS A 1104 -32.24 -15.69 11.62
CA HIS A 1104 -32.16 -15.76 13.09
C HIS A 1104 -31.96 -14.36 13.69
N GLN A 1105 -32.96 -13.88 14.44
CA GLN A 1105 -33.08 -12.47 14.82
C GLN A 1105 -31.90 -11.94 15.67
N THR A 1106 -31.35 -12.75 16.58
CA THR A 1106 -30.25 -12.39 17.49
C THR A 1106 -28.91 -12.17 16.77
N SER A 1107 -28.70 -12.78 15.60
CA SER A 1107 -27.46 -12.64 14.83
C SER A 1107 -27.30 -11.27 14.15
N ARG A 1108 -28.40 -10.53 13.94
CA ARG A 1108 -28.42 -9.28 13.15
C ARG A 1108 -27.58 -8.15 13.72
N GLN A 1109 -27.29 -8.18 15.02
CA GLN A 1109 -26.47 -7.17 15.71
C GLN A 1109 -24.96 -7.41 15.55
N LEU A 1110 -24.55 -8.55 14.98
CA LEU A 1110 -23.14 -8.93 14.84
C LEU A 1110 -22.62 -8.60 13.43
N SER A 1111 -21.36 -8.18 13.33
CA SER A 1111 -20.73 -7.95 12.02
C SER A 1111 -20.63 -9.25 11.21
N GLN A 1112 -20.72 -9.16 9.88
CA GLN A 1112 -20.70 -10.32 8.98
C GLN A 1112 -19.52 -11.28 9.26
N ALA A 1113 -18.34 -10.77 9.61
CA ALA A 1113 -17.18 -11.61 9.92
C ALA A 1113 -17.39 -12.46 11.19
N ILE A 1114 -18.06 -11.93 12.21
CA ILE A 1114 -18.38 -12.65 13.45
C ILE A 1114 -19.48 -13.69 13.17
N VAL A 1115 -20.53 -13.31 12.41
CA VAL A 1115 -21.59 -14.23 12.00
C VAL A 1115 -21.01 -15.41 11.22
N LEU A 1116 -20.15 -15.16 10.22
CA LEU A 1116 -19.52 -16.23 9.44
C LEU A 1116 -18.62 -17.12 10.29
N ALA A 1117 -17.82 -16.54 11.21
CA ALA A 1117 -16.94 -17.31 12.08
C ALA A 1117 -17.69 -18.21 13.08
N ARG A 1118 -18.88 -17.78 13.54
CA ARG A 1118 -19.76 -18.60 14.39
C ARG A 1118 -20.53 -19.63 13.56
N ALA A 1119 -21.17 -19.24 12.47
CA ALA A 1119 -21.97 -20.14 11.63
C ALA A 1119 -21.16 -21.26 10.97
N SER A 1120 -19.89 -21.00 10.59
CA SER A 1120 -18.98 -22.03 10.09
C SER A 1120 -18.30 -22.88 11.17
N SER A 1121 -18.54 -22.60 12.46
CA SER A 1121 -17.91 -23.38 13.55
C SER A 1121 -18.51 -24.78 13.72
N TYR A 1122 -19.77 -24.98 13.30
CA TYR A 1122 -20.50 -26.24 13.42
C TYR A 1122 -19.80 -27.39 12.66
N CYS A 1123 -19.74 -28.59 13.24
CA CYS A 1123 -19.03 -29.73 12.65
C CYS A 1123 -19.73 -30.20 11.36
N LEU A 1124 -19.01 -30.14 10.23
CA LEU A 1124 -19.58 -30.38 8.91
C LEU A 1124 -19.82 -31.86 8.60
N TRP A 1125 -18.99 -32.75 9.14
CA TRP A 1125 -19.13 -34.20 9.01
C TRP A 1125 -19.32 -34.82 10.40
N ASN A 1126 -20.33 -35.66 10.58
CA ASN A 1126 -20.36 -36.60 11.69
C ASN A 1126 -19.42 -37.81 11.42
N ALA A 1127 -19.10 -38.59 12.45
CA ALA A 1127 -18.15 -39.70 12.34
C ALA A 1127 -18.54 -40.75 11.27
N GLY A 1128 -19.83 -41.02 11.10
CA GLY A 1128 -20.35 -41.94 10.08
C GLY A 1128 -20.20 -41.37 8.65
N GLN A 1129 -20.59 -40.11 8.45
CA GLN A 1129 -20.42 -39.40 7.18
C GLN A 1129 -18.94 -39.31 6.78
N TRP A 1130 -18.05 -38.98 7.73
CA TRP A 1130 -16.62 -38.91 7.48
C TRP A 1130 -16.04 -40.29 7.11
N LYS A 1131 -16.39 -41.36 7.85
CA LYS A 1131 -15.93 -42.71 7.53
C LYS A 1131 -16.40 -43.15 6.15
N ALA A 1132 -17.69 -43.00 5.84
CA ALA A 1132 -18.24 -43.33 4.53
C ALA A 1132 -17.55 -42.56 3.39
N TRP A 1133 -17.22 -41.28 3.63
CA TRP A 1133 -16.49 -40.47 2.64
C TRP A 1133 -15.00 -40.84 2.52
N CYS A 1134 -14.38 -41.42 3.55
CA CYS A 1134 -13.04 -42.00 3.44
C CYS A 1134 -13.05 -43.31 2.66
N SER A 1135 -14.04 -44.19 2.88
CA SER A 1135 -14.16 -45.48 2.18
C SER A 1135 -14.37 -45.37 0.67
N LEU A 1136 -14.77 -44.20 0.14
CA LEU A 1136 -14.73 -43.92 -1.30
C LEU A 1136 -13.29 -43.90 -1.90
N LEU A 1137 -12.25 -44.01 -1.07
CA LEU A 1137 -10.85 -44.13 -1.47
C LEU A 1137 -10.25 -45.50 -1.13
N GLU A 1138 -11.03 -46.44 -0.58
CA GLU A 1138 -10.54 -47.77 -0.16
C GLU A 1138 -10.70 -48.77 -1.32
N ASP A 1139 -9.58 -49.27 -1.84
CA ASP A 1139 -9.52 -50.15 -3.01
C ASP A 1139 -8.32 -51.09 -2.88
N ASP A 1140 -8.53 -52.42 -2.99
CA ASP A 1140 -7.51 -53.47 -2.80
C ASP A 1140 -6.59 -53.26 -1.57
N GLY A 1141 -7.18 -52.87 -0.44
CA GLY A 1141 -6.48 -52.59 0.82
C GLY A 1141 -5.54 -51.39 0.79
N LYS A 1142 -5.67 -50.51 -0.22
CA LYS A 1142 -4.84 -49.31 -0.43
C LYS A 1142 -5.72 -48.07 -0.43
N LEU A 1143 -5.32 -47.05 0.33
CA LEU A 1143 -5.99 -45.75 0.28
C LEU A 1143 -5.57 -44.98 -0.99
N GLN A 1144 -6.46 -44.95 -1.97
CA GLN A 1144 -6.29 -44.29 -3.26
C GLN A 1144 -6.27 -42.77 -3.15
N LYS A 1145 -5.87 -42.11 -4.23
CA LYS A 1145 -5.91 -40.64 -4.35
C LYS A 1145 -7.34 -40.23 -4.68
N ALA A 1146 -7.86 -39.22 -3.99
CA ALA A 1146 -9.13 -38.62 -4.36
C ALA A 1146 -9.12 -38.07 -5.80
N ASP A 1147 -10.28 -38.10 -6.46
CA ASP A 1147 -10.43 -37.45 -7.76
C ASP A 1147 -10.52 -35.93 -7.62
N LEU A 1148 -9.79 -35.23 -8.48
CA LEU A 1148 -9.56 -33.79 -8.43
C LEU A 1148 -9.75 -33.20 -9.83
N PRO A 1149 -11.01 -33.05 -10.31
CA PRO A 1149 -11.32 -32.54 -11.65
C PRO A 1149 -10.87 -31.09 -11.90
N VAL A 1150 -10.83 -30.25 -10.85
CA VAL A 1150 -10.38 -28.86 -10.94
C VAL A 1150 -8.84 -28.80 -11.06
N GLU A 1151 -8.09 -29.67 -10.37
CA GLU A 1151 -6.63 -29.80 -10.56
C GLU A 1151 -6.28 -30.50 -11.89
N LYS A 1152 -7.09 -31.47 -12.35
CA LYS A 1152 -6.98 -32.03 -13.72
C LYS A 1152 -7.13 -30.90 -14.76
N ALA A 1153 -8.21 -30.12 -14.69
CA ALA A 1153 -8.44 -28.98 -15.58
C ALA A 1153 -7.32 -27.94 -15.51
N ARG A 1154 -6.87 -27.56 -14.30
CA ARG A 1154 -5.74 -26.65 -14.05
C ARG A 1154 -4.42 -27.14 -14.66
N SER A 1155 -4.22 -28.45 -14.72
CA SER A 1155 -3.05 -29.06 -15.36
C SER A 1155 -3.13 -28.93 -16.87
N SER A 1156 -4.30 -29.18 -17.47
CA SER A 1156 -4.55 -28.96 -18.91
C SER A 1156 -4.44 -27.49 -19.30
N GLU A 1157 -4.99 -26.56 -18.52
CA GLU A 1157 -4.81 -25.11 -18.71
C GLU A 1157 -3.33 -24.72 -18.70
N ARG A 1158 -2.55 -25.26 -17.75
CA ARG A 1158 -1.10 -25.02 -17.69
C ARG A 1158 -0.41 -25.56 -18.93
N ALA A 1159 -0.78 -26.75 -19.41
CA ALA A 1159 -0.24 -27.31 -20.64
C ALA A 1159 -0.53 -26.40 -21.85
N ALA A 1160 -1.76 -25.92 -22.01
CA ALA A 1160 -2.14 -24.99 -23.09
C ALA A 1160 -1.35 -23.68 -23.04
N VAL A 1161 -1.26 -23.04 -21.86
CA VAL A 1161 -0.49 -21.80 -21.65
C VAL A 1161 1.01 -22.02 -21.93
N CYS A 1162 1.58 -23.14 -21.50
CA CYS A 1162 2.99 -23.48 -21.76
C CYS A 1162 3.25 -23.85 -23.23
N ALA A 1163 2.30 -24.49 -23.91
CA ALA A 1163 2.41 -24.81 -25.33
C ALA A 1163 2.40 -23.53 -26.17
N ARG A 1164 1.44 -22.62 -25.95
CA ARG A 1164 1.37 -21.38 -26.73
C ARG A 1164 2.59 -20.48 -26.53
N ALA A 1165 3.18 -20.48 -25.33
CA ALA A 1165 4.44 -19.78 -25.05
C ALA A 1165 5.64 -20.28 -25.89
N LYS A 1166 5.64 -21.54 -26.35
CA LYS A 1166 6.69 -22.09 -27.23
C LYS A 1166 6.54 -21.68 -28.70
N HIS A 1167 5.32 -21.34 -29.15
CA HIS A 1167 5.05 -20.94 -30.54
C HIS A 1167 5.15 -19.42 -30.79
N GLY A 1168 5.46 -18.62 -29.76
CA GLY A 1168 5.36 -17.15 -29.84
C GLY A 1168 6.53 -16.41 -30.48
N THR A 1169 7.70 -17.03 -30.64
CA THR A 1169 8.94 -16.32 -31.05
C THR A 1169 9.81 -17.14 -32.00
N GLY A 1170 9.90 -16.69 -33.27
CA GLY A 1170 10.92 -17.12 -34.23
C GLY A 1170 12.29 -16.43 -34.03
N SER A 1171 12.47 -15.67 -32.96
CA SER A 1171 13.74 -15.01 -32.59
C SER A 1171 14.29 -15.60 -31.29
N ARG A 1172 15.60 -15.89 -31.26
CA ARG A 1172 16.30 -16.43 -30.09
C ARG A 1172 16.36 -15.37 -28.97
N LEU A 1173 16.06 -15.76 -27.73
CA LEU A 1173 15.94 -14.84 -26.60
C LEU A 1173 17.29 -14.57 -25.87
N PRO A 1174 17.39 -13.46 -25.12
CA PRO A 1174 18.49 -13.13 -24.22
C PRO A 1174 18.63 -13.97 -22.93
N LYS A 1175 19.73 -13.71 -22.21
CA LYS A 1175 20.15 -14.29 -20.93
C LYS A 1175 18.98 -14.63 -20.01
N ALA A 1176 18.73 -15.93 -19.81
CA ALA A 1176 18.30 -16.43 -18.50
C ALA A 1176 19.47 -16.25 -17.51
N ARG A 1177 19.80 -14.98 -17.20
CA ARG A 1177 21.00 -14.50 -16.52
C ARG A 1177 21.31 -15.40 -15.33
N VAL A 1178 22.37 -16.22 -15.48
CA VAL A 1178 22.69 -17.36 -14.60
C VAL A 1178 22.37 -17.00 -13.16
N ARG A 1179 21.37 -17.69 -12.57
CA ARG A 1179 20.80 -17.38 -11.25
C ARG A 1179 21.95 -17.11 -10.27
N ARG A 1180 22.18 -15.84 -9.90
CA ARG A 1180 23.19 -15.49 -8.89
C ARG A 1180 22.93 -16.36 -7.66
N ARG A 1181 23.93 -17.13 -7.26
CA ARG A 1181 23.80 -18.22 -6.30
C ARG A 1181 23.34 -17.64 -4.97
N THR A 1182 22.06 -17.84 -4.65
CA THR A 1182 21.55 -17.65 -3.30
C THR A 1182 22.07 -18.79 -2.42
N PRO A 1183 22.02 -18.68 -1.08
CA PRO A 1183 22.31 -19.82 -0.19
C PRO A 1183 21.52 -21.10 -0.52
N HIS A 1184 20.37 -20.96 -1.20
CA HIS A 1184 19.46 -22.04 -1.58
C HIS A 1184 19.60 -22.50 -3.05
N THR A 1185 20.55 -21.94 -3.81
CA THR A 1185 20.87 -22.37 -5.19
C THR A 1185 22.34 -22.75 -5.38
N LEU A 1186 23.06 -23.04 -4.30
CA LEU A 1186 24.36 -23.70 -4.33
C LEU A 1186 24.19 -25.21 -4.59
N LYS A 1187 24.73 -25.71 -5.72
CA LYS A 1187 25.09 -27.13 -5.86
C LYS A 1187 26.26 -27.46 -4.92
N ARG A 1188 25.98 -27.61 -3.62
CA ARG A 1188 26.88 -28.23 -2.65
C ARG A 1188 27.04 -29.72 -3.02
N LYS A 1189 28.24 -30.30 -2.85
CA LYS A 1189 28.59 -31.58 -3.50
C LYS A 1189 27.77 -32.78 -3.00
N ASP A 1190 27.43 -32.84 -1.71
CA ASP A 1190 26.92 -34.08 -1.08
C ASP A 1190 25.49 -33.95 -0.54
N GLY A 1191 24.78 -35.09 -0.40
CA GLY A 1191 23.44 -35.13 0.20
C GLY A 1191 22.82 -36.53 0.17
N LEU A 1192 21.88 -36.82 1.09
CA LEU A 1192 21.24 -38.13 1.15
C LEU A 1192 20.29 -38.33 -0.05
N ARG A 1193 20.50 -39.43 -0.78
CA ARG A 1193 19.51 -40.06 -1.65
C ARG A 1193 18.66 -41.05 -0.85
N ARG A 1194 17.49 -41.44 -1.35
CA ARG A 1194 16.75 -42.57 -0.78
C ARG A 1194 17.53 -43.87 -1.02
N GLY A 1195 17.56 -44.75 -0.01
CA GLY A 1195 17.98 -46.14 -0.21
C GLY A 1195 16.87 -46.91 -0.94
N GLY A 1196 17.00 -47.05 -2.26
CA GLY A 1196 15.92 -47.51 -3.14
C GLY A 1196 16.41 -48.33 -4.32
N VAL A 1197 16.64 -49.61 -4.06
CA VAL A 1197 16.81 -50.70 -5.05
C VAL A 1197 15.98 -50.48 -6.32
N HIS A 1198 16.65 -50.31 -7.46
CA HIS A 1198 16.10 -50.82 -8.73
C HIS A 1198 16.08 -52.35 -8.60
N VAL A 1199 14.93 -52.97 -8.81
CA VAL A 1199 14.90 -54.42 -9.04
C VAL A 1199 15.27 -54.62 -10.51
N GLU A 1200 16.56 -54.85 -10.76
CA GLU A 1200 16.97 -55.47 -12.01
C GLU A 1200 16.40 -56.89 -12.03
N VAL A 1201 15.32 -57.08 -12.76
CA VAL A 1201 14.88 -58.41 -13.17
C VAL A 1201 15.86 -58.86 -14.25
N MET A 1202 16.93 -59.55 -13.84
CA MET A 1202 17.74 -60.33 -14.78
C MET A 1202 16.90 -61.50 -15.28
N CYS A 1203 16.21 -61.32 -16.41
CA CYS A 1203 15.77 -62.44 -17.23
C CYS A 1203 17.01 -63.07 -17.87
N SER A 1204 17.49 -64.17 -17.29
CA SER A 1204 18.35 -65.13 -17.97
C SER A 1204 17.47 -66.10 -18.75
N GLY A 1205 17.38 -65.92 -20.07
CA GLY A 1205 16.45 -66.63 -20.96
C GLY A 1205 15.87 -65.65 -21.97
#